data_AF-A0AAV2RDB9-F1
#
_entry.id   AF-A0AAV2RDB9-F1
#
_cell.length_a   1.000
_cell.length_b   1.000
_cell.length_c   1.000
_cell.angle_alpha   90.00
_cell.angle_beta   90.00
_cell.angle_gamma   90.00
#
_symmetry.space_group_name_H-M   'P 1'
#
loop_
_entity.id
_entity.type
_entity.pdbx_description
1 polymer ?
#
loop_
_entity_poly.entity_id
_entity_poly.type
_entity_poly.pdbx_seq_one_letter_code
_entity_poly.pdbx_strand_id
1 'polypeptide(L)'
;MDQMEMDEDVYSRSVNMQKRQGHEKVLGFHGGMKRPGGSRGHDYYNRINSIRSSYATSFKRRRLQEEQDDKPISAYLNKVERVNWYIKENGRSHKTIKYDLVHDMKESKPVMRRGQVFRMALTFRDRDFNVERDRIALIFKFGAKPSVQKGTMAVVTVKNDKFTKTKDDWDAKIETESSGKDLVLKIHIPANAPVGIWRLDVRSGLQAQYQDSSKFTYSEETDLYILFNPWCKDDGVYMEDASKLEEYVMNDNGKIYKDTHKRPRGRPWAYGQFDDVVLPVASYILELSRLSDSERGNPVRVVRAIAAAVNHYDEGGIMEGKWEGDYNDGVAPDMWTGTVRILEEYVNNGYRPVKYGQCWVFSAVVTSLCRALGIPCRSITNFVSAHDTNSSLTIDNFYDKDGHRIEGGPDGDNTDSIWNFHCWNDTWMARPDLPKGYGGWQAIDATPQEESSSMCNKMQCGPASLEAVRRGDIGMGYDVPYIYSEVNADVMNWGEDQDCDWGFRRMKMDKYEVGRCILTKRPGKEDDNGNTDKEDIIAQYKNQEGAETERMTVHNAIRGYRRARQYYEYKTDIKEDVQFDLYELEKIEVGQPFQVKVVVRNQSNEHRTVSTSLTASSVYYTSIHQSTLKRSDSKFKLGPQQQQDVILTVQFNEYWKKLVEGCLMKIYIICRVEETGQTYTEEDDFVVEKPKLQVA
;
A
#
# COMPACT_ATOMS: atom_id res chain seq x y z
N MET A 1 -34.31 -60.42 -22.23
CA MET A 1 -35.52 -59.79 -21.68
C MET A 1 -35.26 -58.33 -21.34
N ASP A 2 -35.42 -57.34 -22.23
CA ASP A 2 -35.48 -57.25 -23.72
C ASP A 2 -35.80 -55.77 -24.09
N GLN A 3 -35.50 -55.19 -25.26
CA GLN A 3 -34.77 -55.57 -26.49
C GLN A 3 -34.36 -54.24 -27.20
N MET A 4 -33.75 -54.32 -28.39
CA MET A 4 -33.80 -53.40 -29.55
C MET A 4 -32.48 -52.64 -29.82
N GLU A 5 -31.72 -52.98 -30.89
CA GLU A 5 -31.95 -52.84 -32.35
C GLU A 5 -31.40 -51.48 -32.87
N MET A 6 -30.37 -51.48 -33.71
CA MET A 6 -30.37 -51.41 -35.20
C MET A 6 -30.59 -49.96 -35.72
N ASP A 7 -30.04 -49.49 -36.85
CA ASP A 7 -29.38 -50.16 -37.99
C ASP A 7 -28.47 -49.19 -38.81
N GLU A 8 -27.73 -49.73 -39.79
CA GLU A 8 -27.36 -49.21 -41.15
C GLU A 8 -27.13 -47.70 -41.46
N ASP A 9 -26.34 -47.25 -42.46
CA ASP A 9 -25.32 -47.78 -43.40
C ASP A 9 -24.78 -46.55 -44.26
N VAL A 10 -24.01 -46.78 -45.33
CA VAL A 10 -23.98 -46.03 -46.61
C VAL A 10 -22.75 -45.15 -46.97
N TYR A 11 -21.82 -45.80 -47.68
CA TYR A 11 -21.17 -45.42 -48.96
C TYR A 11 -20.00 -44.42 -49.14
N SER A 12 -19.34 -44.62 -50.29
CA SER A 12 -17.99 -44.20 -50.70
C SER A 12 -17.96 -43.23 -51.90
N ARG A 13 -16.78 -42.64 -52.17
CA ARG A 13 -16.13 -42.67 -53.51
C ARG A 13 -14.69 -42.13 -53.53
N SER A 14 -13.91 -42.60 -54.51
CA SER A 14 -12.45 -42.40 -54.74
C SER A 14 -12.17 -41.28 -55.78
N VAL A 15 -10.93 -40.79 -56.05
CA VAL A 15 -9.92 -41.40 -56.97
C VAL A 15 -8.64 -40.49 -57.12
N ASN A 16 -7.44 -41.11 -57.12
CA ASN A 16 -6.11 -40.80 -57.75
C ASN A 16 -5.24 -39.51 -57.60
N MET A 17 -3.94 -39.80 -57.37
CA MET A 17 -2.69 -39.28 -57.99
C MET A 17 -2.26 -37.80 -57.89
N GLN A 18 -1.06 -37.58 -57.32
CA GLN A 18 0.19 -37.47 -58.12
C GLN A 18 1.47 -37.63 -57.28
N LYS A 19 2.59 -38.01 -57.94
CA LYS A 19 3.91 -38.29 -57.34
C LYS A 19 4.79 -37.04 -57.30
N ARG A 20 5.65 -36.91 -56.25
CA ARG A 20 7.12 -36.91 -56.42
C ARG A 20 7.92 -36.90 -55.10
N GLN A 21 8.70 -37.98 -54.93
CA GLN A 21 10.06 -38.03 -54.35
C GLN A 21 10.34 -37.27 -53.03
N GLY A 22 10.24 -37.99 -51.91
CA GLY A 22 11.14 -37.79 -50.79
C GLY A 22 12.44 -38.59 -50.97
N HIS A 23 13.52 -38.16 -50.33
CA HIS A 23 14.70 -38.97 -50.09
C HIS A 23 14.75 -39.35 -48.60
N GLU A 24 14.99 -40.63 -48.33
CA GLU A 24 15.04 -41.18 -46.98
C GLU A 24 16.26 -40.68 -46.19
N LYS A 25 16.17 -40.68 -44.85
CA LYS A 25 16.82 -41.76 -44.08
C LYS A 25 16.45 -41.83 -42.58
N VAL A 26 16.07 -43.05 -42.19
CA VAL A 26 16.25 -43.72 -40.89
C VAL A 26 15.49 -43.18 -39.67
N LEU A 27 14.46 -43.93 -39.31
CA LEU A 27 13.90 -44.03 -37.96
C LEU A 27 14.82 -44.83 -37.03
N GLY A 28 14.89 -44.42 -35.77
CA GLY A 28 15.42 -45.21 -34.66
C GLY A 28 14.66 -44.87 -33.38
N PHE A 29 13.75 -45.75 -32.94
CA PHE A 29 12.99 -45.59 -31.69
C PHE A 29 13.88 -45.84 -30.48
N HIS A 30 13.70 -45.08 -29.39
CA HIS A 30 13.10 -45.55 -28.13
C HIS A 30 12.83 -44.36 -27.17
N GLY A 31 11.87 -44.52 -26.26
CA GLY A 31 11.21 -43.40 -25.58
C GLY A 31 11.86 -42.88 -24.29
N GLY A 32 11.41 -41.69 -23.87
CA GLY A 32 11.71 -41.09 -22.57
C GLY A 32 10.84 -39.86 -22.31
N MET A 33 10.27 -39.74 -21.12
CA MET A 33 9.38 -38.63 -20.73
C MET A 33 10.08 -37.26 -20.83
N LYS A 34 9.44 -36.27 -21.45
CA LYS A 34 9.91 -34.87 -21.42
C LYS A 34 9.36 -34.12 -20.20
N ARG A 35 10.25 -33.76 -19.27
CA ARG A 35 10.07 -32.56 -18.42
C ARG A 35 10.59 -31.33 -19.19
N PRO A 36 9.84 -30.22 -19.30
CA PRO A 36 10.36 -28.99 -19.91
C PRO A 36 11.08 -28.12 -18.87
N GLY A 37 12.38 -28.38 -18.67
CA GLY A 37 13.29 -27.48 -17.94
C GLY A 37 14.28 -26.80 -18.89
N GLY A 38 14.59 -25.52 -18.63
CA GLY A 38 15.78 -24.86 -19.19
C GLY A 38 15.62 -24.02 -20.46
N SER A 39 14.97 -22.86 -20.39
CA SER A 39 15.18 -21.77 -21.38
C SER A 39 15.02 -20.33 -20.85
N ARG A 40 15.04 -20.08 -19.53
CA ARG A 40 14.84 -18.72 -18.95
C ARG A 40 16.04 -18.11 -18.23
N GLY A 41 17.20 -18.78 -18.22
CA GLY A 41 18.46 -18.19 -17.72
C GLY A 41 19.15 -17.24 -18.70
N HIS A 42 18.80 -17.30 -20.00
CA HIS A 42 19.48 -16.54 -21.06
C HIS A 42 18.96 -15.10 -21.21
N ASP A 43 17.67 -14.85 -20.98
CA ASP A 43 17.09 -13.51 -21.03
C ASP A 43 17.50 -12.62 -19.83
N TYR A 44 17.86 -13.25 -18.71
CA TYR A 44 18.28 -12.59 -17.47
C TYR A 44 19.59 -11.80 -17.64
N TYR A 45 20.65 -12.46 -18.13
CA TYR A 45 21.94 -11.81 -18.40
C TYR A 45 21.84 -10.76 -19.51
N ASN A 46 20.98 -10.96 -20.51
CA ASN A 46 20.76 -9.99 -21.58
C ASN A 46 20.09 -8.69 -21.08
N ARG A 47 19.24 -8.73 -20.04
CA ARG A 47 18.57 -7.52 -19.51
C ARG A 47 19.41 -6.73 -18.51
N ILE A 48 20.22 -7.37 -17.66
CA ILE A 48 21.18 -6.63 -16.81
C ILE A 48 22.29 -6.03 -17.67
N ASN A 49 22.74 -6.75 -18.72
CA ASN A 49 23.56 -6.15 -19.76
C ASN A 49 22.82 -5.06 -20.54
N SER A 50 21.49 -5.03 -20.64
CA SER A 50 20.74 -3.93 -21.26
C SER A 50 20.78 -2.63 -20.42
N ILE A 51 20.79 -2.72 -19.09
CA ILE A 51 20.94 -1.55 -18.21
C ILE A 51 22.37 -0.99 -18.33
N ARG A 52 23.40 -1.85 -18.25
CA ARG A 52 24.81 -1.45 -18.52
C ARG A 52 25.04 -1.00 -19.97
N SER A 53 24.33 -1.60 -20.92
CA SER A 53 24.32 -1.22 -22.33
C SER A 53 23.42 -0.02 -22.61
N SER A 54 22.71 0.56 -21.65
CA SER A 54 22.01 1.83 -21.93
C SER A 54 23.01 2.94 -22.24
N TYR A 55 24.21 2.89 -21.63
CA TYR A 55 25.37 3.68 -22.02
C TYR A 55 25.94 3.26 -23.39
N ALA A 56 26.23 1.98 -23.63
CA ALA A 56 26.80 1.53 -24.91
C ALA A 56 25.83 1.69 -26.11
N THR A 57 24.52 1.68 -25.84
CA THR A 57 23.44 1.86 -26.80
C THR A 57 23.07 3.33 -26.95
N SER A 58 23.20 4.19 -25.92
CA SER A 58 23.16 5.65 -26.13
C SER A 58 24.41 6.13 -26.88
N PHE A 59 25.55 5.46 -26.72
CA PHE A 59 26.78 5.72 -27.47
C PHE A 59 26.71 5.22 -28.93
N LYS A 60 26.17 4.01 -29.17
CA LYS A 60 25.87 3.52 -30.53
C LYS A 60 24.71 4.27 -31.21
N ARG A 61 23.70 4.70 -30.45
CA ARG A 61 22.62 5.55 -30.97
C ARG A 61 23.16 6.96 -31.26
N ARG A 62 24.06 7.52 -30.45
CA ARG A 62 24.83 8.73 -30.79
C ARG A 62 25.50 8.57 -32.15
N ARG A 63 26.32 7.54 -32.35
CA ARG A 63 26.95 7.30 -33.67
C ARG A 63 25.96 7.09 -34.82
N LEU A 64 24.89 6.31 -34.63
CA LEU A 64 23.86 6.12 -35.66
C LEU A 64 23.00 7.37 -35.93
N GLN A 65 22.96 8.31 -35.00
CA GLN A 65 22.20 9.56 -35.11
C GLN A 65 23.10 10.68 -35.65
N GLU A 66 24.39 10.69 -35.32
CA GLU A 66 25.47 11.41 -36.04
C GLU A 66 25.53 10.95 -37.52
N GLU A 67 25.43 9.65 -37.80
CA GLU A 67 25.35 9.08 -39.16
C GLU A 67 23.99 9.32 -39.86
N GLN A 68 22.94 9.78 -39.15
CA GLN A 68 21.64 10.14 -39.74
C GLN A 68 21.40 11.65 -39.86
N ASP A 69 22.06 12.48 -39.04
CA ASP A 69 22.02 13.95 -39.13
C ASP A 69 22.69 14.48 -40.41
N ASP A 70 23.39 13.62 -41.17
CA ASP A 70 24.03 13.94 -42.46
C ASP A 70 23.06 13.97 -43.67
N LYS A 71 21.76 13.74 -43.45
CA LYS A 71 20.72 14.13 -44.42
C LYS A 71 20.39 15.61 -44.22
N PRO A 72 20.20 16.40 -45.28
CA PRO A 72 19.95 17.85 -45.17
C PRO A 72 18.56 18.14 -44.58
N ILE A 73 18.46 18.07 -43.26
CA ILE A 73 17.32 18.58 -42.50
C ILE A 73 17.28 20.08 -42.75
N SER A 74 16.15 20.53 -43.30
CA SER A 74 15.80 21.93 -43.58
C SER A 74 16.47 22.93 -42.62
N ALA A 75 17.26 23.86 -43.17
CA ALA A 75 18.07 24.87 -42.46
C ALA A 75 17.26 25.93 -41.67
N TYR A 76 16.01 25.60 -41.33
CA TYR A 76 15.01 26.46 -40.70
C TYR A 76 14.40 25.86 -39.43
N LEU A 77 14.69 24.58 -39.13
CA LEU A 77 14.26 23.89 -37.92
C LEU A 77 15.08 24.37 -36.71
N ASN A 78 14.40 24.75 -35.63
CA ASN A 78 15.07 25.21 -34.41
C ASN A 78 15.45 24.02 -33.52
N LYS A 79 16.74 23.67 -33.44
CA LYS A 79 17.21 22.53 -32.64
C LYS A 79 17.36 22.91 -31.16
N VAL A 80 16.92 22.03 -30.27
CA VAL A 80 17.18 22.16 -28.82
C VAL A 80 18.61 21.74 -28.53
N GLU A 81 19.34 22.56 -27.77
CA GLU A 81 20.74 22.34 -27.41
C GLU A 81 20.89 21.79 -25.99
N ARG A 82 20.04 22.23 -25.05
CA ARG A 82 20.14 21.91 -23.63
C ARG A 82 18.81 22.05 -22.91
N VAL A 83 18.56 21.20 -21.91
CA VAL A 83 17.50 21.37 -20.92
C VAL A 83 18.09 21.92 -19.61
N ASN A 84 17.43 22.91 -19.00
CA ASN A 84 17.72 23.34 -17.64
C ASN A 84 16.54 22.94 -16.73
N TRP A 85 16.82 22.12 -15.73
CA TRP A 85 15.85 21.56 -14.80
C TRP A 85 15.59 22.40 -13.54
N TYR A 86 16.28 23.55 -13.36
CA TYR A 86 16.18 24.41 -12.17
C TYR A 86 16.20 23.63 -10.84
N ILE A 87 17.07 22.62 -10.75
CA ILE A 87 17.03 21.52 -9.78
C ILE A 87 16.87 21.99 -8.32
N LYS A 88 17.66 22.99 -7.90
CA LYS A 88 17.62 23.52 -6.53
C LYS A 88 16.46 24.49 -6.24
N GLU A 89 15.88 25.13 -7.27
CA GLU A 89 14.68 25.98 -7.14
C GLU A 89 13.44 25.08 -6.98
N ASN A 90 13.28 24.13 -7.91
CA ASN A 90 12.21 23.13 -7.86
C ASN A 90 12.32 22.27 -6.60
N GLY A 91 13.52 21.85 -6.19
CA GLY A 91 13.71 21.06 -4.97
C GLY A 91 13.17 21.74 -3.70
N ARG A 92 13.28 23.08 -3.61
CA ARG A 92 12.70 23.85 -2.50
C ARG A 92 11.17 23.89 -2.58
N SER A 93 10.62 24.08 -3.78
CA SER A 93 9.17 24.09 -4.04
C SER A 93 8.51 22.74 -3.74
N HIS A 94 9.12 21.65 -4.21
CA HIS A 94 8.62 20.27 -4.11
C HIS A 94 8.98 19.58 -2.78
N LYS A 95 9.61 20.25 -1.82
CA LYS A 95 10.08 19.64 -0.55
C LYS A 95 10.97 18.40 -0.79
N THR A 96 11.91 18.56 -1.71
CA THR A 96 12.91 17.56 -2.13
C THR A 96 14.33 18.12 -2.11
N ILE A 97 14.55 19.32 -1.58
CA ILE A 97 15.89 19.93 -1.44
C ILE A 97 16.82 19.21 -0.43
N LYS A 98 16.29 18.30 0.41
CA LYS A 98 17.12 17.52 1.35
C LYS A 98 17.87 16.37 0.66
N TYR A 99 17.38 15.80 -0.45
CA TYR A 99 18.02 14.63 -1.09
C TYR A 99 19.40 15.00 -1.68
N ASP A 100 20.43 14.21 -1.38
CA ASP A 100 21.80 14.49 -1.83
C ASP A 100 21.96 14.43 -3.35
N LEU A 101 21.13 13.62 -4.02
CA LEU A 101 20.98 13.60 -5.48
C LEU A 101 20.71 14.98 -6.10
N VAL A 102 20.10 15.92 -5.36
CA VAL A 102 19.80 17.29 -5.81
C VAL A 102 21.03 18.20 -5.75
N HIS A 103 22.09 17.78 -5.05
CA HIS A 103 23.31 18.55 -4.81
C HIS A 103 24.57 18.01 -5.47
N ASP A 104 24.56 16.78 -6.02
CA ASP A 104 25.69 16.19 -6.72
C ASP A 104 26.31 17.16 -7.76
N MET A 105 27.63 17.36 -7.68
CA MET A 105 28.35 18.37 -8.47
C MET A 105 28.58 17.98 -9.93
N LYS A 106 28.38 16.72 -10.30
CA LYS A 106 28.60 16.16 -11.64
C LYS A 106 27.30 15.72 -12.30
N GLU A 107 26.40 15.10 -11.54
CA GLU A 107 25.19 14.45 -12.02
C GLU A 107 23.95 14.76 -11.15
N SER A 108 23.78 16.01 -10.70
CA SER A 108 22.57 16.43 -9.96
C SER A 108 21.29 15.98 -10.68
N LYS A 109 20.40 15.26 -9.97
CA LYS A 109 19.14 14.74 -10.49
C LYS A 109 17.95 15.61 -10.05
N PRO A 110 17.01 15.98 -10.94
CA PRO A 110 15.76 16.60 -10.54
C PRO A 110 14.88 15.58 -9.80
N VAL A 111 14.48 15.93 -8.57
CA VAL A 111 13.55 15.15 -7.75
C VAL A 111 12.29 16.00 -7.51
N MET A 112 11.16 15.57 -8.06
CA MET A 112 9.88 16.28 -8.02
C MET A 112 8.82 15.44 -7.30
N ARG A 113 7.73 16.08 -6.89
CA ARG A 113 6.52 15.40 -6.40
C ARG A 113 5.38 15.58 -7.40
N ARG A 114 4.58 14.53 -7.57
CA ARG A 114 3.41 14.54 -8.47
C ARG A 114 2.31 15.49 -7.97
N GLY A 115 1.32 15.80 -8.80
CA GLY A 115 0.25 16.75 -8.44
C GLY A 115 0.73 18.19 -8.22
N GLN A 116 1.95 18.54 -8.65
CA GLN A 116 2.57 19.84 -8.43
C GLN A 116 3.34 20.31 -9.67
N VAL A 117 3.39 21.63 -9.85
CA VAL A 117 4.05 22.28 -10.99
C VAL A 117 5.55 22.46 -10.74
N PHE A 118 6.39 22.15 -11.74
CA PHE A 118 7.83 22.46 -11.74
C PHE A 118 8.21 23.37 -12.91
N ARG A 119 9.37 24.04 -12.80
CA ARG A 119 9.94 24.93 -13.80
C ARG A 119 11.02 24.20 -14.62
N MET A 120 11.05 24.40 -15.94
CA MET A 120 12.18 23.98 -16.78
C MET A 120 12.45 25.03 -17.86
N ALA A 121 13.63 25.00 -18.49
CA ALA A 121 13.89 25.79 -19.68
C ALA A 121 14.55 24.94 -20.78
N LEU A 122 14.29 25.33 -22.03
CA LEU A 122 14.92 24.79 -23.22
C LEU A 122 15.78 25.88 -23.85
N THR A 123 17.09 25.65 -23.95
CA THR A 123 17.99 26.51 -24.73
C THR A 123 18.01 26.00 -26.18
N PHE A 124 17.72 26.88 -27.14
CA PHE A 124 17.76 26.60 -28.58
C PHE A 124 19.11 26.96 -29.18
N ARG A 125 19.63 26.10 -30.08
CA ARG A 125 20.92 26.30 -30.74
C ARG A 125 20.87 27.44 -31.75
N ASP A 126 19.87 27.43 -32.61
CA ASP A 126 19.92 28.17 -33.87
C ASP A 126 19.34 29.59 -33.72
N ARG A 127 18.09 29.70 -33.24
CA ARG A 127 17.35 30.96 -33.14
C ARG A 127 16.35 30.98 -31.98
N ASP A 128 15.76 32.15 -31.77
CA ASP A 128 14.71 32.35 -30.78
C ASP A 128 13.47 31.49 -31.09
N PHE A 129 12.78 31.07 -30.02
CA PHE A 129 11.53 30.29 -30.12
C PHE A 129 10.37 31.19 -30.59
N ASN A 130 9.64 30.74 -31.60
CA ASN A 130 8.45 31.43 -32.10
C ASN A 130 7.25 30.47 -32.09
N VAL A 131 6.26 30.73 -31.24
CA VAL A 131 5.10 29.84 -31.01
C VAL A 131 4.23 29.60 -32.26
N GLU A 132 4.16 30.56 -33.17
CA GLU A 132 3.38 30.44 -34.43
C GLU A 132 4.10 29.59 -35.49
N ARG A 133 5.44 29.54 -35.43
CA ARG A 133 6.29 28.83 -36.40
C ARG A 133 6.76 27.47 -35.91
N ASP A 134 7.17 27.41 -34.65
CA ASP A 134 7.81 26.27 -34.02
C ASP A 134 6.80 25.41 -33.26
N ARG A 135 7.04 24.11 -33.23
CA ARG A 135 6.27 23.16 -32.44
C ARG A 135 7.21 22.37 -31.55
N ILE A 136 6.97 22.45 -30.25
CA ILE A 136 7.70 21.69 -29.24
C ILE A 136 6.75 20.68 -28.59
N ALA A 137 7.20 19.43 -28.49
CA ALA A 137 6.54 18.40 -27.71
C ALA A 137 7.52 17.77 -26.73
N LEU A 138 7.24 17.91 -25.44
CA LEU A 138 7.91 17.21 -24.35
C LEU A 138 7.31 15.80 -24.26
N ILE A 139 8.17 14.78 -24.22
CA ILE A 139 7.77 13.39 -24.15
C ILE A 139 8.42 12.75 -22.91
N PHE A 140 7.67 12.73 -21.82
CA PHE A 140 8.06 12.06 -20.60
C PHE A 140 7.72 10.57 -20.73
N LYS A 141 8.67 9.69 -20.43
CA LYS A 141 8.57 8.23 -20.57
C LYS A 141 8.89 7.55 -19.25
N PHE A 142 8.07 6.59 -18.87
CA PHE A 142 8.22 5.78 -17.66
C PHE A 142 8.27 4.28 -17.98
N GLY A 143 9.11 3.56 -17.24
CA GLY A 143 9.22 2.10 -17.33
C GLY A 143 9.75 1.57 -18.66
N ALA A 144 9.61 0.26 -18.86
CA ALA A 144 10.23 -0.46 -19.98
C ALA A 144 9.41 -0.37 -21.28
N LYS A 145 8.10 -0.14 -21.19
CA LYS A 145 7.20 0.00 -22.35
C LYS A 145 6.26 1.21 -22.18
N PRO A 146 6.78 2.45 -22.34
CA PRO A 146 6.01 3.68 -22.19
C PRO A 146 4.78 3.72 -23.12
N SER A 147 3.61 4.06 -22.59
CA SER A 147 2.34 4.14 -23.32
C SER A 147 1.44 5.24 -22.76
N VAL A 148 0.84 6.03 -23.66
CA VAL A 148 -0.11 7.10 -23.28
C VAL A 148 -1.35 6.50 -22.62
N GLN A 149 -1.90 5.42 -23.19
CA GLN A 149 -3.09 4.73 -22.68
C GLN A 149 -2.89 4.14 -21.27
N LYS A 150 -1.64 3.86 -20.89
CA LYS A 150 -1.28 3.32 -19.56
C LYS A 150 -0.84 4.39 -18.56
N GLY A 151 -0.82 5.67 -18.95
CA GLY A 151 -0.26 6.75 -18.13
C GLY A 151 1.26 6.71 -17.97
N THR A 152 1.97 5.81 -18.66
CA THR A 152 3.44 5.66 -18.58
C THR A 152 4.19 6.39 -19.68
N MET A 153 3.49 7.18 -20.50
CA MET A 153 4.09 8.16 -21.41
C MET A 153 3.21 9.40 -21.51
N ALA A 154 3.75 10.57 -21.20
CA ALA A 154 3.07 11.85 -21.36
C ALA A 154 3.64 12.60 -22.57
N VAL A 155 2.76 13.06 -23.47
CA VAL A 155 3.13 13.88 -24.63
C VAL A 155 2.50 15.26 -24.46
N VAL A 156 3.33 16.25 -24.10
CA VAL A 156 2.90 17.61 -23.77
C VAL A 156 3.36 18.55 -24.87
N THR A 157 2.42 19.10 -25.64
CA THR A 157 2.75 20.06 -26.71
C THR A 157 2.70 21.48 -26.14
N VAL A 158 3.82 22.19 -26.22
CA VAL A 158 3.90 23.59 -25.78
C VAL A 158 3.20 24.48 -26.81
N LYS A 159 2.20 25.25 -26.37
CA LYS A 159 1.39 26.13 -27.23
C LYS A 159 1.00 27.47 -26.62
N ASN A 160 0.76 27.52 -25.30
CA ASN A 160 0.05 28.62 -24.65
C ASN A 160 0.82 29.15 -23.42
N ASP A 161 0.46 30.34 -22.95
CA ASP A 161 0.93 30.98 -21.70
C ASP A 161 0.19 30.48 -20.44
N LYS A 162 -0.87 29.67 -20.64
CA LYS A 162 -1.77 29.14 -19.61
C LYS A 162 -1.89 27.62 -19.73
N PHE A 163 -2.14 26.96 -18.60
CA PHE A 163 -2.62 25.59 -18.59
C PHE A 163 -4.02 25.54 -19.22
N THR A 164 -4.30 24.49 -19.99
CA THR A 164 -5.53 24.28 -20.76
C THR A 164 -6.21 22.94 -20.49
N LYS A 165 -5.55 22.03 -19.77
CA LYS A 165 -6.12 20.74 -19.35
C LYS A 165 -6.57 20.74 -17.89
N THR A 166 -7.17 19.64 -17.45
CA THR A 166 -7.49 19.42 -16.03
C THR A 166 -6.23 19.11 -15.21
N LYS A 167 -6.36 19.08 -13.88
CA LYS A 167 -5.27 18.70 -12.97
C LYS A 167 -4.83 17.23 -13.12
N ASP A 168 -5.66 16.39 -13.71
CA ASP A 168 -5.42 14.95 -13.89
C ASP A 168 -4.57 14.63 -15.13
N ASP A 169 -4.30 15.65 -15.94
CA ASP A 169 -3.50 15.59 -17.15
C ASP A 169 -2.13 16.24 -16.99
N TRP A 170 -1.14 15.70 -17.71
CA TRP A 170 0.13 16.40 -17.94
C TRP A 170 -0.07 17.61 -18.86
N ASP A 171 0.35 18.80 -18.44
CA ASP A 171 0.23 20.04 -19.20
C ASP A 171 1.45 20.96 -19.06
N ALA A 172 1.63 21.89 -19.98
CA ALA A 172 2.75 22.84 -19.98
C ALA A 172 2.31 24.23 -20.44
N LYS A 173 2.86 25.26 -19.79
CA LYS A 173 2.66 26.66 -20.18
C LYS A 173 3.98 27.41 -20.30
N ILE A 174 4.00 28.37 -21.23
CA ILE A 174 5.11 29.29 -21.46
C ILE A 174 5.10 30.36 -20.37
N GLU A 175 6.27 30.67 -19.81
CA GLU A 175 6.44 31.77 -18.84
C GLU A 175 6.94 33.05 -19.54
N THR A 176 6.55 34.20 -19.01
CA THR A 176 6.90 35.54 -19.55
C THR A 176 8.39 35.87 -19.47
N GLU A 177 9.15 35.11 -18.67
CA GLU A 177 10.62 35.19 -18.58
C GLU A 177 11.35 34.53 -19.76
N SER A 178 10.62 33.89 -20.70
CA SER A 178 11.20 33.35 -21.94
C SER A 178 11.78 34.49 -22.79
N SER A 179 13.07 34.41 -23.12
CA SER A 179 13.79 35.50 -23.78
C SER A 179 14.89 34.97 -24.68
N GLY A 180 14.98 35.52 -25.89
CA GLY A 180 15.94 35.08 -26.91
C GLY A 180 15.83 33.58 -27.19
N LYS A 181 16.94 32.87 -26.99
CA LYS A 181 17.07 31.42 -27.21
C LYS A 181 16.59 30.55 -26.05
N ASP A 182 16.21 31.13 -24.91
CA ASP A 182 15.74 30.37 -23.75
C ASP A 182 14.21 30.42 -23.62
N LEU A 183 13.56 29.27 -23.80
CA LEU A 183 12.13 29.07 -23.58
C LEU A 183 11.90 28.53 -22.17
N VAL A 184 11.33 29.35 -21.29
CA VAL A 184 11.01 28.98 -19.90
C VAL A 184 9.59 28.44 -19.83
N LEU A 185 9.43 27.28 -19.21
CA LEU A 185 8.17 26.54 -19.10
C LEU A 185 7.84 26.23 -17.64
N LYS A 186 6.55 26.23 -17.32
CA LYS A 186 6.01 25.54 -16.13
C LYS A 186 5.24 24.30 -16.59
N ILE A 187 5.57 23.16 -16.00
CA ILE A 187 5.02 21.83 -16.32
C ILE A 187 4.20 21.35 -15.13
N HIS A 188 2.96 20.95 -15.37
CA HIS A 188 2.10 20.32 -14.38
C HIS A 188 2.22 18.79 -14.44
N ILE A 189 2.52 18.17 -13.30
CA ILE A 189 2.50 16.71 -13.13
C ILE A 189 1.15 16.33 -12.50
N PRO A 190 0.36 15.41 -13.06
CA PRO A 190 -0.90 15.00 -12.47
C PRO A 190 -0.69 14.15 -11.21
N ALA A 191 -1.64 14.21 -10.26
CA ALA A 191 -1.51 13.58 -8.94
C ALA A 191 -1.56 12.05 -8.96
N ASN A 192 -1.99 11.44 -10.08
CA ASN A 192 -2.02 9.99 -10.30
C ASN A 192 -0.76 9.43 -11.00
N ALA A 193 0.21 10.28 -11.34
CA ALA A 193 1.39 9.86 -12.11
C ALA A 193 2.17 8.71 -11.40
N PRO A 194 2.62 7.68 -12.15
CA PRO A 194 3.55 6.66 -11.64
C PRO A 194 4.80 7.26 -10.99
N VAL A 195 5.16 6.76 -9.80
CA VAL A 195 6.38 7.20 -9.11
C VAL A 195 7.60 6.37 -9.49
N GLY A 196 8.78 7.01 -9.45
CA GLY A 196 10.06 6.44 -9.86
C GLY A 196 10.76 7.31 -10.91
N ILE A 197 11.57 6.67 -11.76
CA ILE A 197 12.44 7.34 -12.73
C ILE A 197 11.74 7.54 -14.09
N TRP A 198 11.67 8.79 -14.52
CA TRP A 198 11.15 9.25 -15.80
C TRP A 198 12.27 9.79 -16.70
N ARG A 199 12.13 9.65 -18.01
CA ARG A 199 13.05 10.19 -19.02
C ARG A 199 12.35 11.14 -19.97
N LEU A 200 13.02 12.21 -20.38
CA LEU A 200 12.49 13.22 -21.29
C LEU A 200 13.12 13.09 -22.69
N ASP A 201 12.29 13.02 -23.74
CA ASP A 201 12.68 13.47 -25.08
C ASP A 201 11.99 14.81 -25.38
N VAL A 202 12.71 15.76 -25.97
CA VAL A 202 12.16 17.00 -26.51
C VAL A 202 12.15 16.90 -28.03
N ARG A 203 10.95 16.87 -28.62
CA ARG A 203 10.78 16.92 -30.08
C ARG A 203 10.53 18.35 -30.54
N SER A 204 11.37 18.84 -31.44
CA SER A 204 11.18 20.10 -32.15
C SER A 204 10.81 19.84 -33.61
N GLY A 205 9.95 20.71 -34.14
CA GLY A 205 9.43 20.65 -35.50
C GLY A 205 8.88 22.02 -35.92
N LEU A 206 8.43 22.14 -37.17
CA LEU A 206 7.68 23.31 -37.64
C LEU A 206 6.17 23.03 -37.57
N GLN A 207 5.37 24.03 -37.19
CA GLN A 207 3.90 23.95 -37.12
C GLN A 207 3.31 23.44 -38.45
N ALA A 208 3.72 24.04 -39.57
CA ALA A 208 3.16 23.79 -40.91
C ALA A 208 3.55 22.45 -41.56
N GLN A 209 4.52 21.69 -41.02
CA GLN A 209 5.11 20.51 -41.70
C GLN A 209 5.14 19.24 -40.82
N TYR A 210 4.33 19.21 -39.75
CA TYR A 210 4.42 18.17 -38.72
C TYR A 210 4.14 16.72 -39.19
N GLN A 211 3.65 16.49 -40.40
CA GLN A 211 3.37 15.13 -40.89
C GLN A 211 4.58 14.41 -41.52
N ASP A 212 5.66 15.12 -41.86
CA ASP A 212 6.83 14.54 -42.54
C ASP A 212 8.14 14.67 -41.72
N SER A 213 9.24 14.19 -42.31
CA SER A 213 10.59 13.92 -41.84
C SER A 213 11.41 15.09 -41.24
N SER A 214 10.83 16.28 -41.04
CA SER A 214 11.50 17.48 -40.52
C SER A 214 11.41 17.63 -38.99
N LYS A 215 11.75 16.56 -38.24
CA LYS A 215 11.69 16.53 -36.77
C LYS A 215 13.07 16.26 -36.16
N PHE A 216 13.47 17.10 -35.21
CA PHE A 216 14.66 16.87 -34.39
C PHE A 216 14.23 16.40 -32.99
N THR A 217 14.90 15.38 -32.46
CA THR A 217 14.63 14.85 -31.12
C THR A 217 15.89 14.96 -30.28
N TYR A 218 15.86 15.81 -29.27
CA TYR A 218 16.85 15.87 -28.22
C TYR A 218 16.43 14.91 -27.11
N SER A 219 17.24 13.90 -26.79
CA SER A 219 17.01 13.02 -25.63
C SER A 219 17.84 13.52 -24.46
N GLU A 220 17.17 13.83 -23.36
CA GLU A 220 17.83 14.28 -22.12
C GLU A 220 18.46 13.07 -21.41
N GLU A 221 19.74 13.19 -21.01
CA GLU A 221 20.46 12.12 -20.30
C GLU A 221 20.18 12.14 -18.78
N THR A 222 19.69 13.27 -18.25
CA THR A 222 19.33 13.40 -16.83
C THR A 222 18.01 12.69 -16.50
N ASP A 223 18.08 11.64 -15.66
CA ASP A 223 16.91 10.95 -15.12
C ASP A 223 16.11 11.85 -14.13
N LEU A 224 14.79 11.91 -14.30
CA LEU A 224 13.85 12.68 -13.49
C LEU A 224 13.13 11.78 -12.48
N TYR A 225 13.29 12.02 -11.19
CA TYR A 225 12.55 11.31 -10.15
C TYR A 225 11.21 12.00 -9.89
N ILE A 226 10.12 11.23 -9.91
CA ILE A 226 8.78 11.69 -9.51
C ILE A 226 8.33 10.86 -8.31
N LEU A 227 8.00 11.55 -7.22
CA LEU A 227 7.62 10.98 -5.93
C LEU A 227 6.14 11.22 -5.62
N PHE A 228 5.63 10.53 -4.60
CA PHE A 228 4.34 10.82 -4.00
C PHE A 228 4.34 12.22 -3.34
N ASN A 229 3.16 12.85 -3.30
CA ASN A 229 2.99 14.21 -2.79
C ASN A 229 1.96 14.31 -1.65
N PRO A 230 2.40 14.12 -0.39
CA PRO A 230 1.50 14.19 0.75
C PRO A 230 1.05 15.63 1.09
N TRP A 231 1.58 16.66 0.41
CA TRP A 231 1.09 18.04 0.46
C TRP A 231 0.02 18.35 -0.60
N CYS A 232 -0.22 17.48 -1.58
CA CYS A 232 -1.21 17.69 -2.64
C CYS A 232 -2.53 17.00 -2.29
N LYS A 233 -3.62 17.77 -2.17
CA LYS A 233 -4.98 17.25 -1.87
C LYS A 233 -5.47 16.18 -2.85
N ASP A 234 -5.04 16.29 -4.10
CA ASP A 234 -5.45 15.42 -5.18
C ASP A 234 -4.64 14.08 -5.19
N ASP A 235 -3.65 13.91 -4.30
CA ASP A 235 -2.82 12.70 -4.17
C ASP A 235 -3.41 11.74 -3.11
N GLY A 236 -3.41 10.44 -3.42
CA GLY A 236 -3.84 9.38 -2.51
C GLY A 236 -3.04 9.26 -1.21
N VAL A 237 -1.87 9.92 -1.05
CA VAL A 237 -1.14 10.00 0.23
C VAL A 237 -1.30 11.33 0.98
N TYR A 238 -2.25 12.18 0.58
CA TYR A 238 -2.46 13.50 1.20
C TYR A 238 -2.68 13.43 2.72
N MET A 239 -1.93 14.23 3.48
CA MET A 239 -2.12 14.41 4.92
C MET A 239 -2.44 15.88 5.19
N GLU A 240 -3.65 16.17 5.67
CA GLU A 240 -4.10 17.56 5.91
C GLU A 240 -3.27 18.27 6.99
N ASP A 241 -2.88 17.55 8.04
CA ASP A 241 -2.02 18.07 9.09
C ASP A 241 -0.55 18.11 8.63
N ALA A 242 -0.21 19.20 7.93
CA ALA A 242 1.13 19.43 7.43
C ALA A 242 2.22 19.51 8.52
N SER A 243 1.88 19.66 9.80
CA SER A 243 2.86 19.63 10.89
C SER A 243 3.39 18.21 11.13
N LYS A 244 2.54 17.19 10.94
CA LYS A 244 2.91 15.78 11.04
C LYS A 244 3.79 15.31 9.87
N LEU A 245 3.78 16.01 8.74
CA LEU A 245 4.63 15.70 7.60
C LEU A 245 6.12 15.98 7.88
N GLU A 246 6.46 16.84 8.84
CA GLU A 246 7.85 16.93 9.28
C GLU A 246 8.28 15.59 9.92
N GLU A 247 7.51 15.03 10.85
CA GLU A 247 7.83 13.73 11.47
C GLU A 247 7.77 12.56 10.48
N TYR A 248 6.69 12.44 9.70
CA TYR A 248 6.39 11.21 8.96
C TYR A 248 6.97 11.17 7.54
N VAL A 249 7.61 12.25 7.06
CA VAL A 249 8.27 12.32 5.75
C VAL A 249 9.64 12.98 5.84
N MET A 250 9.76 14.12 6.53
CA MET A 250 10.98 14.94 6.49
C MET A 250 12.00 14.65 7.60
N ASN A 251 11.62 13.95 8.67
CA ASN A 251 12.50 13.51 9.74
C ASN A 251 13.23 12.25 9.28
N ASP A 252 14.56 12.33 9.19
CA ASP A 252 15.48 11.28 8.79
C ASP A 252 16.08 10.53 9.98
N ASN A 253 15.71 10.94 11.19
CA ASN A 253 15.99 10.27 12.44
C ASN A 253 14.69 9.72 13.03
N GLY A 254 14.82 8.73 13.90
CA GLY A 254 13.67 8.08 14.53
C GLY A 254 14.06 7.24 15.72
N LYS A 255 13.07 6.56 16.27
CA LYS A 255 13.20 5.69 17.43
C LYS A 255 12.22 4.54 17.33
N ILE A 256 12.71 3.33 17.56
CA ILE A 256 11.91 2.10 17.58
C ILE A 256 11.93 1.55 18.99
N TYR A 257 10.78 1.17 19.53
CA TYR A 257 10.70 0.67 20.90
C TYR A 257 10.93 -0.85 20.93
N LYS A 258 11.59 -1.34 21.98
CA LYS A 258 11.84 -2.77 22.18
C LYS A 258 11.79 -3.19 23.66
N ASP A 259 12.19 -4.43 23.93
CA ASP A 259 12.21 -5.13 25.21
C ASP A 259 10.84 -5.66 25.69
N THR A 260 10.10 -4.94 26.53
CA THR A 260 8.84 -5.42 27.15
C THR A 260 7.85 -4.29 27.44
N HIS A 261 6.54 -4.56 27.47
CA HIS A 261 5.52 -3.55 27.77
C HIS A 261 5.72 -2.85 29.14
N LYS A 262 6.30 -3.55 30.13
CA LYS A 262 6.56 -2.99 31.48
C LYS A 262 7.73 -2.02 31.51
N ARG A 263 8.69 -2.19 30.59
CA ARG A 263 9.93 -1.39 30.50
C ARG A 263 10.31 -1.23 29.01
N PRO A 264 9.51 -0.53 28.20
CA PRO A 264 9.84 -0.31 26.81
C PRO A 264 11.11 0.55 26.73
N ARG A 265 12.02 0.22 25.81
CA ARG A 265 13.22 1.02 25.55
C ARG A 265 13.26 1.47 24.10
N GLY A 266 13.37 2.77 23.89
CA GLY A 266 13.63 3.36 22.59
C GLY A 266 15.06 3.10 22.14
N ARG A 267 15.22 2.56 20.93
CA ARG A 267 16.47 2.48 20.19
C ARG A 267 16.45 3.57 19.10
N PRO A 268 17.30 4.60 19.17
CA PRO A 268 17.45 5.56 18.08
C PRO A 268 17.85 4.87 16.76
N TRP A 269 17.39 5.42 15.64
CA TRP A 269 17.68 4.91 14.30
C TRP A 269 17.81 6.04 13.29
N ALA A 270 18.87 6.00 12.47
CA ALA A 270 19.03 6.89 11.33
C ALA A 270 18.36 6.28 10.08
N TYR A 271 17.17 6.77 9.71
CA TYR A 271 16.50 6.34 8.48
C TYR A 271 17.26 6.83 7.24
N GLY A 272 17.74 8.08 7.27
CA GLY A 272 18.63 8.63 6.24
C GLY A 272 18.02 8.64 4.83
N GLN A 273 16.70 8.79 4.68
CA GLN A 273 16.00 8.66 3.37
C GLN A 273 16.41 9.66 2.28
N PHE A 274 17.24 10.64 2.62
CA PHE A 274 17.77 11.67 1.73
C PHE A 274 19.17 11.35 1.19
N ASP A 275 19.85 10.39 1.81
CA ASP A 275 21.17 9.91 1.41
C ASP A 275 21.14 9.30 0.00
N ASP A 276 22.24 9.39 -0.73
CA ASP A 276 22.27 9.20 -2.19
C ASP A 276 21.89 7.77 -2.63
N VAL A 277 22.07 6.78 -1.76
CA VAL A 277 21.75 5.37 -2.00
C VAL A 277 20.25 5.05 -1.86
N VAL A 278 19.51 5.76 -1.00
CA VAL A 278 18.18 5.28 -0.55
C VAL A 278 17.11 5.42 -1.64
N LEU A 279 17.00 6.58 -2.28
CA LEU A 279 15.98 6.80 -3.33
C LEU A 279 16.24 5.97 -4.61
N PRO A 280 17.49 5.78 -5.08
CA PRO A 280 17.78 4.87 -6.17
C PRO A 280 17.46 3.40 -5.83
N VAL A 281 17.79 2.93 -4.61
CA VAL A 281 17.44 1.57 -4.17
C VAL A 281 15.92 1.39 -4.06
N ALA A 282 15.19 2.36 -3.50
CA ALA A 282 13.73 2.35 -3.47
C ALA A 282 13.12 2.25 -4.88
N SER A 283 13.67 3.02 -5.83
CA SER A 283 13.24 2.99 -7.24
C SER A 283 13.58 1.65 -7.92
N TYR A 284 14.77 1.11 -7.66
CA TYR A 284 15.24 -0.18 -8.18
C TYR A 284 14.39 -1.36 -7.69
N ILE A 285 14.00 -1.34 -6.41
CA ILE A 285 13.15 -2.38 -5.83
C ILE A 285 11.75 -2.41 -6.47
N LEU A 286 11.19 -1.24 -6.80
CA LEU A 286 9.94 -1.17 -7.57
C LEU A 286 10.11 -1.69 -9.01
N GLU A 287 11.31 -1.63 -9.60
CA GLU A 287 11.65 -2.28 -10.89
C GLU A 287 11.83 -3.81 -10.80
N LEU A 288 12.24 -4.32 -9.64
CA LEU A 288 12.27 -5.76 -9.36
C LEU A 288 10.87 -6.32 -9.07
N SER A 289 10.03 -5.53 -8.40
CA SER A 289 8.67 -5.94 -8.06
C SER A 289 7.85 -6.31 -9.31
N ARG A 290 6.95 -7.29 -9.17
CA ARG A 290 6.02 -7.68 -10.25
C ARG A 290 4.91 -6.65 -10.55
N LEU A 291 4.97 -5.44 -9.99
CA LEU A 291 4.04 -4.36 -10.34
C LEU A 291 4.26 -3.93 -11.79
N SER A 292 3.16 -3.76 -12.54
CA SER A 292 3.27 -3.09 -13.83
C SER A 292 3.63 -1.61 -13.66
N ASP A 293 4.35 -1.06 -14.64
CA ASP A 293 4.75 0.35 -14.68
C ASP A 293 3.57 1.31 -14.37
N SER A 294 2.35 0.98 -14.81
CA SER A 294 1.12 1.73 -14.56
C SER A 294 0.59 1.64 -13.12
N GLU A 295 0.83 0.55 -12.41
CA GLU A 295 0.35 0.37 -11.02
C GLU A 295 1.19 1.14 -10.00
N ARG A 296 2.39 1.58 -10.37
CA ARG A 296 3.25 2.40 -9.50
C ARG A 296 2.71 3.81 -9.25
N GLY A 297 1.56 4.17 -9.82
CA GLY A 297 0.79 5.36 -9.41
C GLY A 297 -0.11 5.13 -8.18
N ASN A 298 -0.32 3.88 -7.76
CA ASN A 298 -1.23 3.54 -6.67
C ASN A 298 -0.44 3.24 -5.36
N PRO A 299 -0.61 4.03 -4.28
CA PRO A 299 0.13 3.81 -3.03
C PRO A 299 -0.16 2.45 -2.40
N VAL A 300 -1.41 1.94 -2.50
CA VAL A 300 -1.83 0.63 -1.98
C VAL A 300 -1.01 -0.50 -2.60
N ARG A 301 -0.77 -0.42 -3.91
CA ARG A 301 0.05 -1.42 -4.65
C ARG A 301 1.53 -1.26 -4.33
N VAL A 302 2.01 -0.02 -4.25
CA VAL A 302 3.43 0.28 -3.96
C VAL A 302 3.83 -0.18 -2.56
N VAL A 303 3.07 0.11 -1.51
CA VAL A 303 3.47 -0.31 -0.15
C VAL A 303 3.44 -1.83 0.04
N ARG A 304 2.49 -2.52 -0.61
CA ARG A 304 2.46 -4.01 -0.61
C ARG A 304 3.68 -4.60 -1.32
N ALA A 305 4.16 -3.96 -2.39
CA ALA A 305 5.40 -4.36 -3.05
C ALA A 305 6.66 -4.05 -2.22
N ILE A 306 6.67 -2.95 -1.45
CA ILE A 306 7.76 -2.65 -0.49
C ILE A 306 7.79 -3.72 0.61
N ALA A 307 6.64 -4.07 1.20
CA ALA A 307 6.53 -5.13 2.20
C ALA A 307 7.14 -6.45 1.69
N ALA A 308 6.78 -6.86 0.47
CA ALA A 308 7.33 -8.07 -0.16
C ALA A 308 8.84 -8.03 -0.44
N ALA A 309 9.38 -6.86 -0.81
CA ALA A 309 10.72 -6.77 -1.41
C ALA A 309 11.82 -6.32 -0.44
N VAL A 310 11.49 -5.99 0.81
CA VAL A 310 12.51 -5.79 1.85
C VAL A 310 13.02 -7.13 2.39
N ASN A 311 12.20 -8.19 2.44
CA ASN A 311 12.66 -9.53 2.81
C ASN A 311 13.15 -10.36 1.61
N HIS A 312 14.00 -11.34 1.88
CA HIS A 312 14.70 -12.10 0.84
C HIS A 312 13.91 -13.23 0.17
N TYR A 313 12.82 -13.73 0.77
CA TYR A 313 12.27 -15.07 0.48
C TYR A 313 11.80 -15.26 -0.97
N ASP A 314 11.08 -14.28 -1.53
CA ASP A 314 10.44 -14.42 -2.85
C ASP A 314 11.33 -13.95 -4.02
N GLU A 315 11.75 -12.69 -3.98
CA GLU A 315 12.32 -11.97 -5.14
C GLU A 315 13.80 -11.58 -4.92
N GLY A 316 14.45 -12.12 -3.89
CA GLY A 316 15.83 -11.78 -3.53
C GLY A 316 15.95 -10.34 -3.03
N GLY A 317 15.02 -9.93 -2.17
CA GLY A 317 14.93 -8.60 -1.60
C GLY A 317 16.10 -8.19 -0.70
N ILE A 318 15.93 -7.08 0.02
CA ILE A 318 17.06 -6.40 0.70
C ILE A 318 17.73 -7.26 1.77
N MET A 319 16.98 -8.04 2.54
CA MET A 319 17.45 -8.52 3.85
C MET A 319 17.06 -9.97 4.19
N GLU A 320 18.03 -10.72 4.72
CA GLU A 320 17.86 -12.06 5.27
C GLU A 320 17.54 -11.96 6.78
N GLY A 321 16.48 -12.65 7.24
CA GLY A 321 16.06 -12.63 8.64
C GLY A 321 16.73 -13.74 9.45
N LYS A 322 17.16 -13.46 10.69
CA LYS A 322 17.73 -14.49 11.59
C LYS A 322 17.51 -14.17 13.06
N TRP A 323 16.73 -15.04 13.72
CA TRP A 323 16.33 -14.88 15.12
C TRP A 323 17.13 -15.73 16.11
N GLU A 324 17.82 -16.77 15.63
CA GLU A 324 18.56 -17.72 16.47
C GLU A 324 19.94 -18.07 15.89
N GLY A 325 20.78 -18.70 16.71
CA GLY A 325 22.14 -19.10 16.37
C GLY A 325 23.16 -17.95 16.44
N ASP A 326 24.37 -18.20 15.94
CA ASP A 326 25.40 -17.17 15.83
C ASP A 326 25.26 -16.34 14.54
N TYR A 327 25.88 -15.15 14.51
CA TYR A 327 25.85 -14.22 13.37
C TYR A 327 27.21 -14.12 12.68
N ASN A 328 28.07 -15.15 12.75
CA ASN A 328 29.47 -15.05 12.30
C ASN A 328 29.64 -14.82 10.78
N ASP A 329 28.63 -15.14 9.97
CA ASP A 329 28.62 -14.95 8.51
C ASP A 329 27.89 -13.67 8.05
N GLY A 330 27.59 -12.75 8.98
CA GLY A 330 26.94 -11.47 8.68
C GLY A 330 27.07 -10.47 9.83
N VAL A 331 26.14 -9.51 9.88
CA VAL A 331 26.03 -8.52 10.94
C VAL A 331 24.88 -8.90 11.88
N ALA A 332 25.14 -8.95 13.18
CA ALA A 332 24.11 -9.21 14.18
C ALA A 332 23.02 -8.10 14.14
N PRO A 333 21.71 -8.42 14.16
CA PRO A 333 20.62 -7.44 14.01
C PRO A 333 20.67 -6.26 15.00
N ASP A 334 21.19 -6.48 16.21
CA ASP A 334 21.35 -5.45 17.25
C ASP A 334 22.57 -4.53 17.05
N MET A 335 23.40 -4.73 16.01
CA MET A 335 24.52 -3.85 15.65
C MET A 335 24.14 -2.74 14.66
N TRP A 336 23.02 -2.88 13.94
CA TRP A 336 22.57 -1.86 13.00
C TRP A 336 22.06 -0.60 13.71
N THR A 337 22.49 0.57 13.27
CA THR A 337 22.09 1.89 13.83
C THR A 337 21.35 2.78 12.82
N GLY A 338 21.24 2.34 11.57
CA GLY A 338 20.66 3.13 10.49
C GLY A 338 20.51 2.35 9.19
N THR A 339 19.65 2.83 8.31
CA THR A 339 19.28 2.14 7.07
C THR A 339 20.31 2.32 5.96
N VAL A 340 20.97 3.48 5.88
CA VAL A 340 21.92 3.82 4.79
C VAL A 340 22.94 2.71 4.56
N ARG A 341 23.67 2.30 5.62
CA ARG A 341 24.69 1.24 5.53
C ARG A 341 24.17 -0.12 5.04
N ILE A 342 22.93 -0.46 5.39
CA ILE A 342 22.29 -1.69 4.91
C ILE A 342 22.09 -1.59 3.39
N LEU A 343 21.66 -0.44 2.87
CA LEU A 343 21.43 -0.25 1.44
C LEU A 343 22.75 -0.07 0.66
N GLU A 344 23.77 0.57 1.25
CA GLU A 344 25.13 0.59 0.71
C GLU A 344 25.67 -0.84 0.57
N GLU A 345 25.55 -1.67 1.60
CA GLU A 345 26.00 -3.06 1.57
C GLU A 345 25.21 -3.89 0.53
N TYR A 346 23.89 -3.71 0.46
CA TYR A 346 23.04 -4.35 -0.56
C TYR A 346 23.53 -4.03 -1.99
N VAL A 347 23.81 -2.76 -2.27
CA VAL A 347 24.33 -2.31 -3.59
C VAL A 347 25.75 -2.83 -3.84
N ASN A 348 26.65 -2.72 -2.87
CA ASN A 348 28.05 -3.15 -2.98
C ASN A 348 28.19 -4.67 -3.17
N ASN A 349 27.31 -5.46 -2.55
CA ASN A 349 27.22 -6.91 -2.73
C ASN A 349 26.54 -7.32 -4.05
N GLY A 350 26.21 -6.36 -4.92
CA GLY A 350 25.61 -6.60 -6.23
C GLY A 350 24.12 -6.93 -6.17
N TYR A 351 23.38 -6.26 -5.29
CA TYR A 351 21.95 -6.45 -5.02
C TYR A 351 21.63 -7.86 -4.48
N ARG A 352 22.43 -8.32 -3.52
CA ARG A 352 22.23 -9.57 -2.79
C ARG A 352 21.74 -9.29 -1.37
N PRO A 353 20.83 -10.11 -0.81
CA PRO A 353 20.31 -9.92 0.54
C PRO A 353 21.41 -9.70 1.59
N VAL A 354 21.22 -8.70 2.44
CA VAL A 354 22.10 -8.33 3.54
C VAL A 354 21.75 -9.17 4.77
N LYS A 355 22.80 -9.65 5.45
CA LYS A 355 22.72 -10.48 6.65
C LYS A 355 23.10 -9.64 7.88
N TYR A 356 22.30 -9.52 8.94
CA TYR A 356 20.97 -10.09 9.20
C TYR A 356 19.99 -9.05 9.75
N GLY A 357 18.70 -9.33 9.58
CA GLY A 357 17.58 -8.54 10.13
C GLY A 357 16.73 -9.29 11.15
N GLN A 358 16.00 -8.50 11.95
CA GLN A 358 14.82 -8.88 12.75
C GLN A 358 13.77 -7.77 12.60
N CYS A 359 12.56 -7.94 13.13
CA CYS A 359 11.39 -7.08 12.86
C CYS A 359 11.66 -5.56 12.95
N TRP A 360 12.39 -5.08 13.95
CA TRP A 360 12.74 -3.65 14.05
C TRP A 360 13.64 -3.17 12.91
N VAL A 361 14.54 -4.01 12.38
CA VAL A 361 15.39 -3.69 11.24
C VAL A 361 14.56 -3.64 9.96
N PHE A 362 13.70 -4.65 9.74
CA PHE A 362 12.75 -4.65 8.61
C PHE A 362 11.87 -3.40 8.63
N SER A 363 11.26 -3.09 9.77
CA SER A 363 10.43 -1.89 9.98
C SER A 363 11.20 -0.58 9.74
N ALA A 364 12.47 -0.51 10.13
CA ALA A 364 13.29 0.67 9.89
C ALA A 364 13.62 0.88 8.41
N VAL A 365 13.95 -0.21 7.70
CA VAL A 365 14.22 -0.18 6.25
C VAL A 365 12.96 0.24 5.49
N VAL A 366 11.80 -0.36 5.78
CA VAL A 366 10.49 0.03 5.21
C VAL A 366 10.18 1.50 5.46
N THR A 367 10.38 2.00 6.69
CA THR A 367 10.16 3.43 7.01
C THR A 367 10.99 4.33 6.10
N SER A 368 12.25 3.97 5.89
CA SER A 368 13.20 4.75 5.09
C SER A 368 12.79 4.78 3.62
N LEU A 369 12.40 3.64 3.05
CA LEU A 369 11.96 3.53 1.65
C LEU A 369 10.63 4.24 1.39
N CYS A 370 9.65 4.09 2.29
CA CYS A 370 8.37 4.81 2.18
C CYS A 370 8.57 6.32 2.26
N ARG A 371 9.37 6.81 3.23
CA ARG A 371 9.70 8.24 3.36
C ARG A 371 10.47 8.76 2.13
N ALA A 372 11.45 8.00 1.61
CA ALA A 372 12.18 8.33 0.39
C ALA A 372 11.25 8.51 -0.81
N LEU A 373 10.23 7.66 -0.96
CA LEU A 373 9.22 7.74 -2.02
C LEU A 373 8.14 8.81 -1.79
N GLY A 374 8.10 9.44 -0.61
CA GLY A 374 7.10 10.46 -0.24
C GLY A 374 5.82 9.92 0.37
N ILE A 375 5.78 8.66 0.80
CA ILE A 375 4.64 8.07 1.52
C ILE A 375 4.84 8.34 3.02
N PRO A 376 3.94 9.04 3.72
CA PRO A 376 4.09 9.27 5.16
C PRO A 376 4.06 7.94 5.90
N CYS A 377 5.09 7.68 6.70
CA CYS A 377 5.31 6.37 7.32
C CYS A 377 5.88 6.51 8.74
N ARG A 378 5.47 5.61 9.63
CA ARG A 378 6.01 5.46 11.00
C ARG A 378 6.25 3.99 11.34
N SER A 379 7.30 3.73 12.10
CA SER A 379 7.55 2.43 12.72
C SER A 379 6.64 2.24 13.93
N ILE A 380 6.05 1.05 14.06
CA ILE A 380 5.15 0.65 15.14
C ILE A 380 5.80 -0.48 15.93
N THR A 381 5.61 -0.48 17.25
CA THR A 381 5.97 -1.59 18.13
C THR A 381 4.74 -2.08 18.88
N ASN A 382 4.31 -3.31 18.63
CA ASN A 382 3.30 -4.00 19.43
C ASN A 382 4.00 -4.83 20.52
N PHE A 383 3.54 -4.76 21.77
CA PHE A 383 4.07 -5.58 22.85
C PHE A 383 3.11 -6.71 23.21
N VAL A 384 3.66 -7.91 23.40
CA VAL A 384 2.89 -9.16 23.52
C VAL A 384 2.12 -9.42 22.20
N SER A 385 2.84 -9.44 21.08
CA SER A 385 2.27 -9.66 19.73
C SER A 385 1.99 -11.14 19.54
N ALA A 386 0.76 -11.47 19.16
CA ALA A 386 0.41 -12.84 18.78
C ALA A 386 0.96 -13.16 17.39
N HIS A 387 1.39 -14.41 17.20
CA HIS A 387 1.75 -14.97 15.92
C HIS A 387 0.87 -16.20 15.68
N ASP A 388 -0.29 -15.99 15.05
CA ASP A 388 -1.29 -17.01 14.68
C ASP A 388 -0.86 -17.64 13.36
N THR A 389 -0.29 -18.84 13.42
CA THR A 389 0.27 -19.52 12.24
C THR A 389 -0.73 -20.45 11.55
N ASN A 390 -1.97 -20.47 12.02
CA ASN A 390 -2.98 -21.43 11.59
C ASN A 390 -4.33 -20.79 11.19
N SER A 391 -4.37 -19.45 11.16
CA SER A 391 -5.52 -18.61 10.81
C SER A 391 -6.76 -18.91 11.68
N SER A 392 -6.55 -19.04 12.99
CA SER A 392 -7.64 -19.28 13.95
C SER A 392 -8.22 -18.02 14.59
N LEU A 393 -7.56 -16.87 14.46
CA LEU A 393 -7.81 -15.65 15.26
C LEU A 393 -7.58 -15.87 16.78
N THR A 394 -6.82 -16.89 17.13
CA THR A 394 -6.50 -17.31 18.51
C THR A 394 -5.04 -17.73 18.59
N ILE A 395 -4.53 -17.87 19.82
CA ILE A 395 -3.24 -18.53 20.08
C ILE A 395 -3.53 -19.80 20.88
N ASP A 396 -3.29 -20.96 20.28
CA ASP A 396 -3.57 -22.25 20.91
C ASP A 396 -2.35 -22.78 21.68
N ASN A 397 -2.47 -22.92 23.01
CA ASN A 397 -1.49 -23.59 23.86
C ASN A 397 -2.02 -24.96 24.31
N PHE A 398 -1.25 -26.01 24.10
CA PHE A 398 -1.57 -27.37 24.51
C PHE A 398 -0.68 -27.81 25.67
N TYR A 399 -1.26 -28.55 26.64
CA TYR A 399 -0.58 -29.02 27.83
C TYR A 399 -0.85 -30.51 28.07
N ASP A 400 0.19 -31.25 28.48
CA ASP A 400 0.08 -32.63 28.93
C ASP A 400 -0.55 -32.74 30.35
N LYS A 401 -0.76 -33.97 30.84
CA LYS A 401 -1.31 -34.21 32.19
C LYS A 401 -0.40 -33.75 33.34
N ASP A 402 0.91 -33.63 33.10
CA ASP A 402 1.88 -33.16 34.08
C ASP A 402 2.01 -31.62 34.08
N GLY A 403 1.38 -30.95 33.11
CA GLY A 403 1.32 -29.50 32.97
C GLY A 403 2.42 -28.90 32.08
N HIS A 404 3.20 -29.72 31.36
CA HIS A 404 4.18 -29.21 30.40
C HIS A 404 3.49 -28.79 29.09
N ARG A 405 4.01 -27.73 28.45
CA ARG A 405 3.52 -27.29 27.13
C ARG A 405 3.96 -28.31 26.07
N ILE A 406 3.02 -28.76 25.26
CA ILE A 406 3.28 -29.64 24.11
C ILE A 406 3.74 -28.74 22.94
N GLU A 407 5.04 -28.72 22.66
CA GLU A 407 5.60 -28.01 21.51
C GLU A 407 5.07 -28.64 20.20
N GLY A 408 4.66 -27.81 19.24
CA GLY A 408 3.95 -28.28 18.03
C GLY A 408 2.47 -28.62 18.25
N GLY A 409 1.96 -28.60 19.49
CA GLY A 409 0.62 -29.09 19.80
C GLY A 409 0.46 -30.60 19.56
N PRO A 410 -0.77 -31.13 19.57
CA PRO A 410 -1.00 -32.59 19.52
C PRO A 410 -0.58 -33.23 18.19
N ASP A 411 -0.69 -32.49 17.08
CA ASP A 411 -0.40 -32.98 15.73
C ASP A 411 1.01 -32.61 15.24
N GLY A 412 1.75 -31.77 15.98
CA GLY A 412 3.07 -31.24 15.60
C GLY A 412 3.06 -29.96 14.75
N ASP A 413 1.90 -29.59 14.18
CA ASP A 413 1.73 -28.48 13.23
C ASP A 413 1.38 -27.11 13.88
N ASN A 414 1.32 -27.01 15.21
CA ASN A 414 1.02 -25.74 15.90
C ASN A 414 2.30 -24.99 16.31
N THR A 415 2.63 -23.95 15.55
CA THR A 415 3.75 -23.02 15.81
C THR A 415 3.32 -21.67 16.40
N ASP A 416 2.09 -21.58 16.94
CA ASP A 416 1.55 -20.35 17.54
C ASP A 416 2.45 -19.86 18.70
N SER A 417 2.77 -18.57 18.65
CA SER A 417 3.73 -17.95 19.58
C SER A 417 3.28 -16.54 19.98
N ILE A 418 3.77 -16.09 21.14
CA ILE A 418 3.54 -14.73 21.63
C ILE A 418 4.90 -14.05 21.77
N TRP A 419 5.14 -13.08 20.91
CA TRP A 419 6.38 -12.32 20.85
C TRP A 419 6.37 -11.23 21.94
N ASN A 420 7.48 -11.09 22.66
CA ASN A 420 7.63 -10.05 23.70
C ASN A 420 7.38 -8.64 23.14
N PHE A 421 7.87 -8.39 21.92
CA PHE A 421 7.43 -7.32 21.06
C PHE A 421 7.58 -7.72 19.58
N HIS A 422 6.81 -7.08 18.71
CA HIS A 422 6.96 -7.14 17.27
C HIS A 422 6.93 -5.73 16.67
N CYS A 423 7.54 -5.54 15.50
CA CYS A 423 7.65 -4.22 14.86
C CYS A 423 7.30 -4.27 13.37
N TRP A 424 6.32 -3.45 12.98
CA TRP A 424 5.86 -3.27 11.59
C TRP A 424 5.77 -1.77 11.25
N ASN A 425 5.01 -1.39 10.22
CA ASN A 425 4.87 0.01 9.80
C ASN A 425 3.41 0.43 9.58
N ASP A 426 3.08 1.65 10.01
CA ASP A 426 1.89 2.33 9.49
C ASP A 426 2.28 3.23 8.32
N THR A 427 1.52 3.15 7.22
CA THR A 427 1.64 4.04 6.06
C THR A 427 0.34 4.80 5.84
N TRP A 428 0.43 6.10 5.54
CA TRP A 428 -0.75 6.96 5.39
C TRP A 428 -1.23 7.04 3.94
N MET A 429 -2.47 6.61 3.67
CA MET A 429 -3.10 6.75 2.36
C MET A 429 -4.63 6.64 2.39
N ALA A 430 -5.26 7.14 1.33
CA ALA A 430 -6.63 6.81 0.95
C ALA A 430 -6.77 5.34 0.53
N ARG A 431 -7.95 4.76 0.74
CA ARG A 431 -8.32 3.40 0.32
C ARG A 431 -9.51 3.44 -0.66
N PRO A 432 -9.30 3.84 -1.93
CA PRO A 432 -10.37 3.88 -2.94
C PRO A 432 -10.86 2.48 -3.35
N ASP A 433 -10.16 1.44 -2.92
CA ASP A 433 -10.53 0.02 -3.04
C ASP A 433 -11.44 -0.47 -1.90
N LEU A 434 -11.69 0.34 -0.87
CA LEU A 434 -12.56 0.02 0.27
C LEU A 434 -13.73 1.03 0.43
N PRO A 435 -14.83 0.68 1.15
CA PRO A 435 -16.04 1.52 1.17
C PRO A 435 -15.99 2.62 2.26
N LYS A 436 -15.93 3.91 1.92
CA LYS A 436 -15.98 4.99 2.94
C LYS A 436 -14.78 4.88 3.90
N GLY A 437 -14.91 5.45 5.11
CA GLY A 437 -13.93 5.66 6.21
C GLY A 437 -12.75 4.71 6.56
N TYR A 438 -12.23 3.85 5.67
CA TYR A 438 -11.08 2.95 5.90
C TYR A 438 -9.72 3.51 5.46
N GLY A 439 -9.66 4.73 4.92
CA GLY A 439 -8.43 5.46 4.65
C GLY A 439 -7.76 6.01 5.92
N GLY A 440 -6.51 6.46 5.79
CA GLY A 440 -5.68 6.94 6.89
C GLY A 440 -4.49 6.01 7.07
N TRP A 441 -4.14 5.68 8.31
CA TRP A 441 -3.08 4.71 8.60
C TRP A 441 -3.46 3.29 8.14
N GLN A 442 -2.53 2.65 7.44
CA GLN A 442 -2.61 1.27 7.01
C GLN A 442 -1.38 0.51 7.51
N ALA A 443 -1.57 -0.59 8.23
CA ALA A 443 -0.50 -1.46 8.67
C ALA A 443 0.05 -2.25 7.48
N ILE A 444 1.38 -2.26 7.33
CA ILE A 444 2.13 -3.16 6.47
C ILE A 444 3.25 -3.79 7.29
N ASP A 445 3.60 -5.03 6.98
CA ASP A 445 4.78 -5.68 7.54
C ASP A 445 5.61 -6.35 6.45
N ALA A 446 6.92 -6.15 6.55
CA ALA A 446 7.93 -6.77 5.71
C ALA A 446 8.63 -7.95 6.39
N THR A 447 8.40 -8.17 7.68
CA THR A 447 8.90 -9.33 8.41
C THR A 447 8.29 -10.60 7.80
N PRO A 448 9.08 -11.55 7.30
CA PRO A 448 8.56 -12.78 6.71
C PRO A 448 8.06 -13.69 7.84
N GLN A 449 6.73 -13.69 8.03
CA GLN A 449 6.02 -14.49 9.01
C GLN A 449 5.05 -15.44 8.29
N GLU A 450 3.97 -14.89 7.73
CA GLU A 450 2.95 -15.65 7.00
C GLU A 450 2.91 -15.31 5.50
N GLU A 451 2.57 -16.30 4.67
CA GLU A 451 2.25 -16.07 3.27
C GLU A 451 0.90 -15.35 3.15
N SER A 452 0.87 -14.21 2.47
CA SER A 452 -0.39 -13.50 2.23
C SER A 452 -1.34 -14.39 1.43
N SER A 453 -2.57 -14.59 1.90
CA SER A 453 -3.60 -15.41 1.24
C SER A 453 -4.11 -14.85 -0.10
N SER A 454 -3.63 -13.67 -0.52
CA SER A 454 -3.83 -13.16 -1.87
C SER A 454 -3.20 -14.07 -2.93
N MET A 455 -3.71 -14.04 -4.17
CA MET A 455 -3.50 -15.01 -5.28
C MET A 455 -2.04 -15.28 -5.73
N CYS A 456 -1.03 -14.84 -4.99
CA CYS A 456 0.39 -14.96 -5.35
C CYS A 456 1.27 -15.67 -4.31
N ASN A 457 0.75 -16.09 -3.14
CA ASN A 457 1.51 -16.81 -2.10
C ASN A 457 2.90 -16.20 -1.86
N LYS A 458 2.90 -14.98 -1.35
CA LYS A 458 4.10 -14.16 -1.14
C LYS A 458 4.27 -13.81 0.33
N MET A 459 5.52 -13.69 0.76
CA MET A 459 5.91 -13.18 2.07
C MET A 459 5.78 -11.65 2.11
N GLN A 460 4.54 -11.17 2.27
CA GLN A 460 4.16 -9.75 2.28
C GLN A 460 2.93 -9.58 3.19
N CYS A 461 2.84 -8.48 3.95
CA CYS A 461 1.64 -8.20 4.75
C CYS A 461 1.13 -6.77 4.54
N GLY A 462 -0.19 -6.63 4.37
CA GLY A 462 -0.88 -5.35 4.25
C GLY A 462 -0.82 -4.69 2.85
N PRO A 463 -1.48 -3.54 2.63
CA PRO A 463 -2.05 -2.64 3.65
C PRO A 463 -3.36 -3.13 4.27
N ALA A 464 -3.32 -3.37 5.58
CA ALA A 464 -4.48 -3.57 6.44
C ALA A 464 -4.95 -2.22 6.99
N SER A 465 -6.22 -1.84 6.81
CA SER A 465 -6.74 -0.60 7.39
C SER A 465 -6.83 -0.74 8.91
N LEU A 466 -6.20 0.17 9.66
CA LEU A 466 -6.30 0.17 11.13
C LEU A 466 -7.76 0.25 11.60
N GLU A 467 -8.61 0.96 10.86
CA GLU A 467 -10.03 1.07 11.19
C GLU A 467 -10.80 -0.23 10.93
N ALA A 468 -10.39 -1.06 9.95
CA ALA A 468 -10.93 -2.42 9.78
C ALA A 468 -10.47 -3.36 10.91
N VAL A 469 -9.19 -3.28 11.29
CA VAL A 469 -8.64 -4.04 12.43
C VAL A 469 -9.38 -3.66 13.72
N ARG A 470 -9.59 -2.37 14.00
CA ARG A 470 -10.30 -1.86 15.18
C ARG A 470 -11.76 -2.31 15.31
N ARG A 471 -12.35 -2.84 14.24
CA ARG A 471 -13.74 -3.31 14.15
C ARG A 471 -13.90 -4.81 14.01
N GLY A 472 -12.82 -5.52 13.71
CA GLY A 472 -12.90 -6.93 13.29
C GLY A 472 -13.52 -7.11 11.91
N ASP A 473 -13.44 -6.11 11.03
CA ASP A 473 -13.93 -6.17 9.63
C ASP A 473 -12.92 -6.90 8.73
N ILE A 474 -12.58 -8.12 9.15
CA ILE A 474 -11.55 -9.00 8.60
C ILE A 474 -11.75 -9.41 7.13
N GLY A 475 -12.95 -9.18 6.56
CA GLY A 475 -13.22 -9.41 5.14
C GLY A 475 -12.60 -8.36 4.21
N MET A 476 -12.10 -7.25 4.77
CA MET A 476 -11.46 -6.18 4.01
C MET A 476 -10.02 -6.56 3.62
N GLY A 477 -9.65 -6.34 2.36
CA GLY A 477 -8.26 -6.50 1.91
C GLY A 477 -7.35 -5.39 2.49
N TYR A 478 -6.06 -5.62 2.75
CA TYR A 478 -5.33 -6.89 2.65
C TYR A 478 -4.89 -7.34 4.05
N ASP A 479 -4.90 -8.65 4.29
CA ASP A 479 -4.31 -9.31 5.46
C ASP A 479 -4.77 -8.78 6.83
N VAL A 480 -5.94 -8.10 6.87
CA VAL A 480 -6.62 -7.64 8.09
C VAL A 480 -6.83 -8.77 9.12
N PRO A 481 -7.17 -10.03 8.74
CA PRO A 481 -7.27 -11.12 9.72
C PRO A 481 -5.98 -11.35 10.51
N TYR A 482 -4.82 -11.28 9.84
CA TYR A 482 -3.53 -11.54 10.45
C TYR A 482 -3.15 -10.42 11.43
N ILE A 483 -3.16 -9.17 10.95
CA ILE A 483 -2.92 -7.98 11.81
C ILE A 483 -3.94 -7.90 12.96
N TYR A 484 -5.16 -8.41 12.77
CA TYR A 484 -6.15 -8.54 13.84
C TYR A 484 -5.73 -9.56 14.90
N SER A 485 -5.30 -10.76 14.50
CA SER A 485 -4.76 -11.76 15.43
C SER A 485 -3.64 -11.17 16.29
N GLU A 486 -2.68 -10.48 15.67
CA GLU A 486 -1.50 -9.90 16.35
C GLU A 486 -1.82 -9.00 17.56
N VAL A 487 -2.96 -8.31 17.54
CA VAL A 487 -3.37 -7.33 18.57
C VAL A 487 -4.57 -7.75 19.41
N ASN A 488 -5.40 -8.70 18.93
CA ASN A 488 -6.68 -9.09 19.54
C ASN A 488 -6.87 -10.60 19.79
N ALA A 489 -5.92 -11.48 19.44
CA ALA A 489 -6.11 -12.92 19.65
C ALA A 489 -6.33 -13.27 21.14
N ASP A 490 -7.42 -14.00 21.43
CA ASP A 490 -7.60 -14.65 22.73
C ASP A 490 -6.66 -15.87 22.81
N VAL A 491 -6.01 -16.06 23.96
CA VAL A 491 -5.12 -17.20 24.21
C VAL A 491 -5.94 -18.37 24.75
N MET A 492 -6.00 -19.46 23.98
CA MET A 492 -6.73 -20.68 24.32
C MET A 492 -5.77 -21.67 24.96
N ASN A 493 -6.08 -22.14 26.17
CA ASN A 493 -5.28 -23.13 26.87
C ASN A 493 -6.05 -24.45 26.90
N TRP A 494 -5.50 -25.49 26.27
CA TRP A 494 -6.05 -26.83 26.11
C TRP A 494 -5.25 -27.82 26.95
N GLY A 495 -5.90 -28.59 27.82
CA GLY A 495 -5.27 -29.63 28.62
C GLY A 495 -5.67 -31.02 28.12
N GLU A 496 -4.73 -31.97 28.17
CA GLU A 496 -5.01 -33.37 27.82
C GLU A 496 -6.07 -33.98 28.75
N ASP A 497 -7.09 -34.60 28.16
CA ASP A 497 -8.28 -35.11 28.84
C ASP A 497 -8.73 -36.43 28.22
N GLN A 498 -8.62 -37.51 28.99
CA GLN A 498 -8.98 -38.87 28.56
C GLN A 498 -10.49 -39.10 28.46
N ASP A 499 -11.32 -38.25 29.10
CA ASP A 499 -12.77 -38.30 29.00
C ASP A 499 -13.30 -37.54 27.76
N CYS A 500 -12.41 -37.01 26.91
CA CYS A 500 -12.76 -36.30 25.69
C CYS A 500 -12.39 -37.12 24.44
N ASP A 501 -13.33 -37.24 23.49
CA ASP A 501 -13.19 -38.09 22.29
C ASP A 501 -11.96 -37.79 21.41
N TRP A 502 -11.45 -36.55 21.46
CA TRP A 502 -10.25 -36.11 20.72
C TRP A 502 -9.04 -35.83 21.64
N GLY A 503 -9.14 -36.17 22.92
CA GLY A 503 -8.03 -36.15 23.89
C GLY A 503 -7.72 -34.81 24.57
N PHE A 504 -8.45 -33.71 24.28
CA PHE A 504 -8.17 -32.39 24.88
C PHE A 504 -9.43 -31.60 25.25
N ARG A 505 -9.35 -30.81 26.33
CA ARG A 505 -10.41 -29.90 26.79
C ARG A 505 -9.89 -28.48 26.99
N ARG A 506 -10.70 -27.47 26.63
CA ARG A 506 -10.37 -26.05 26.89
C ARG A 506 -10.40 -25.79 28.40
N MET A 507 -9.23 -25.55 28.99
CA MET A 507 -9.04 -25.25 30.40
C MET A 507 -9.33 -23.77 30.70
N LYS A 508 -8.82 -22.86 29.85
CA LYS A 508 -8.90 -21.41 30.06
C LYS A 508 -8.82 -20.65 28.75
N MET A 509 -9.48 -19.48 28.70
CA MET A 509 -9.42 -18.51 27.60
C MET A 509 -9.00 -17.15 28.18
N ASP A 510 -7.78 -16.71 27.85
CA ASP A 510 -7.22 -15.43 28.30
C ASP A 510 -7.43 -14.35 27.23
N LYS A 511 -8.39 -13.46 27.50
CA LYS A 511 -8.97 -12.53 26.53
C LYS A 511 -8.19 -11.25 26.28
N TYR A 512 -7.23 -10.98 27.17
CA TYR A 512 -6.58 -9.67 27.31
C TYR A 512 -5.07 -9.81 27.44
N GLU A 513 -4.50 -10.93 27.00
CA GLU A 513 -3.04 -11.14 27.09
C GLU A 513 -2.30 -10.46 25.95
N VAL A 514 -2.83 -10.55 24.73
CA VAL A 514 -2.24 -10.09 23.47
C VAL A 514 -2.43 -8.58 23.26
N GLY A 515 -1.44 -7.94 22.64
CA GLY A 515 -1.51 -6.54 22.20
C GLY A 515 -1.63 -5.54 23.35
N ARG A 516 -0.77 -5.66 24.38
CA ARG A 516 -0.87 -4.92 25.65
C ARG A 516 -0.58 -3.42 25.56
N CYS A 517 0.19 -3.01 24.56
CA CYS A 517 0.62 -1.65 24.35
C CYS A 517 1.15 -1.55 22.91
N ILE A 518 0.77 -0.50 22.18
CA ILE A 518 1.25 -0.27 20.81
C ILE A 518 1.88 1.11 20.78
N LEU A 519 3.21 1.16 20.59
CA LEU A 519 3.99 2.39 20.65
C LEU A 519 4.46 2.86 19.28
N THR A 520 4.54 4.17 19.12
CA THR A 520 5.28 4.83 18.04
C THR A 520 5.98 6.10 18.57
N LYS A 521 6.83 6.73 17.76
CA LYS A 521 7.45 8.01 18.09
C LYS A 521 6.46 9.14 17.86
N ARG A 522 6.32 10.03 18.84
CA ARG A 522 5.43 11.18 18.80
C ARG A 522 5.97 12.26 17.86
N PRO A 523 5.14 12.84 16.98
CA PRO A 523 5.53 13.99 16.15
C PRO A 523 6.05 15.18 16.96
N GLY A 524 7.15 15.76 16.51
CA GLY A 524 7.71 17.00 17.06
C GLY A 524 8.30 16.88 18.46
N LYS A 525 8.54 15.66 18.95
CA LYS A 525 9.22 15.41 20.21
C LYS A 525 10.41 14.46 20.01
N GLU A 526 11.53 14.84 20.59
CA GLU A 526 12.80 14.10 20.62
C GLU A 526 13.24 13.92 22.08
N ASP A 527 13.88 12.78 22.39
CA ASP A 527 14.36 12.42 23.73
C ASP A 527 15.44 11.34 23.64
N ASP A 528 16.63 11.67 23.14
CA ASP A 528 17.68 10.70 22.75
C ASP A 528 17.99 9.62 23.79
N ASN A 529 17.92 9.98 25.08
CA ASN A 529 18.30 9.13 26.21
C ASN A 529 17.09 8.52 26.96
N GLY A 530 15.86 8.89 26.57
CA GLY A 530 14.63 8.55 27.28
C GLY A 530 13.55 7.96 26.38
N ASN A 531 12.32 8.00 26.90
CA ASN A 531 11.11 7.48 26.25
C ASN A 531 9.93 8.46 26.38
N THR A 532 10.18 9.74 26.66
CA THR A 532 9.10 10.72 26.83
C THR A 532 8.49 11.16 25.49
N ASP A 533 9.16 10.85 24.39
CA ASP A 533 8.75 10.93 22.99
C ASP A 533 7.92 9.73 22.50
N LYS A 534 7.54 8.80 23.39
CA LYS A 534 6.60 7.73 23.03
C LYS A 534 5.16 8.23 22.92
N GLU A 535 4.43 7.65 21.99
CA GLU A 535 2.99 7.78 21.84
C GLU A 535 2.37 6.38 21.88
N ASP A 536 1.40 6.17 22.77
CA ASP A 536 0.60 4.94 22.80
C ASP A 536 -0.60 5.12 21.87
N ILE A 537 -0.71 4.23 20.90
CA ILE A 537 -1.70 4.26 19.82
C ILE A 537 -2.62 3.03 19.85
N ILE A 538 -2.65 2.25 20.94
CA ILE A 538 -3.46 1.03 21.07
C ILE A 538 -4.94 1.24 20.69
N ALA A 539 -5.50 2.40 21.02
CA ALA A 539 -6.88 2.78 20.70
C ALA A 539 -7.16 2.97 19.19
N GLN A 540 -6.13 3.05 18.34
CA GLN A 540 -6.25 3.06 16.88
C GLN A 540 -6.39 1.63 16.30
N TYR A 541 -5.95 0.62 17.06
CA TYR A 541 -5.92 -0.79 16.65
C TYR A 541 -7.04 -1.63 17.30
N LYS A 542 -7.44 -1.33 18.54
CA LYS A 542 -8.53 -2.06 19.22
C LYS A 542 -9.37 -1.18 20.12
N ASN A 543 -10.59 -1.64 20.41
CA ASN A 543 -11.45 -1.03 21.44
C ASN A 543 -10.87 -1.33 22.84
N GLN A 544 -11.32 -0.57 23.85
CA GLN A 544 -10.84 -0.72 25.21
C GLN A 544 -11.17 -2.11 25.77
N GLU A 545 -10.16 -2.83 26.27
CA GLU A 545 -10.31 -4.15 26.91
C GLU A 545 -11.38 -4.11 28.02
N GLY A 546 -12.31 -5.07 27.97
CA GLY A 546 -13.42 -5.16 28.92
C GLY A 546 -14.67 -4.34 28.57
N ALA A 547 -14.63 -3.51 27.52
CA ALA A 547 -15.85 -2.90 26.98
C ALA A 547 -16.69 -3.93 26.20
N GLU A 548 -18.01 -3.82 26.23
CA GLU A 548 -18.90 -4.71 25.46
C GLU A 548 -18.59 -4.66 23.95
N THR A 549 -18.16 -3.50 23.47
CA THR A 549 -17.81 -3.26 22.07
C THR A 549 -16.56 -3.97 21.61
N GLU A 550 -15.58 -4.14 22.50
CA GLU A 550 -14.37 -4.90 22.22
C GLU A 550 -14.74 -6.37 21.95
N ARG A 551 -15.55 -6.98 22.82
CA ARG A 551 -16.08 -8.34 22.60
C ARG A 551 -17.04 -8.45 21.41
N MET A 552 -17.84 -7.42 21.11
CA MET A 552 -18.63 -7.41 19.86
C MET A 552 -17.74 -7.42 18.62
N THR A 553 -16.61 -6.71 18.62
CA THR A 553 -15.65 -6.74 17.49
C THR A 553 -14.92 -8.08 17.35
N VAL A 554 -14.60 -8.77 18.44
CA VAL A 554 -14.11 -10.17 18.39
C VAL A 554 -15.19 -11.07 17.78
N HIS A 555 -16.44 -10.94 18.22
CA HIS A 555 -17.54 -11.72 17.66
C HIS A 555 -17.89 -11.38 16.20
N ASN A 556 -17.54 -10.18 15.72
CA ASN A 556 -17.57 -9.82 14.30
C ASN A 556 -16.46 -10.57 13.55
N ALA A 557 -15.22 -10.53 14.05
CA ALA A 557 -14.07 -11.17 13.44
C ALA A 557 -14.22 -12.70 13.32
N ILE A 558 -14.62 -13.41 14.38
CA ILE A 558 -14.75 -14.88 14.32
C ILE A 558 -15.78 -15.36 13.28
N ARG A 559 -16.71 -14.50 12.83
CA ARG A 559 -17.70 -14.88 11.81
C ARG A 559 -17.06 -15.22 10.48
N GLY A 560 -15.96 -14.60 10.08
CA GLY A 560 -15.29 -14.96 8.82
C GLY A 560 -14.57 -16.31 8.86
N TYR A 561 -14.18 -16.80 10.05
CA TYR A 561 -13.27 -17.94 10.18
C TYR A 561 -13.93 -19.19 10.78
N ARG A 562 -14.03 -20.27 9.98
CA ARG A 562 -14.63 -21.55 10.41
C ARG A 562 -13.96 -22.13 11.66
N ARG A 563 -12.63 -22.02 11.79
CA ARG A 563 -11.88 -22.54 12.95
C ARG A 563 -12.16 -21.72 14.21
N ALA A 564 -12.12 -20.39 14.11
CA ALA A 564 -12.54 -19.47 15.16
C ALA A 564 -13.98 -19.77 15.64
N ARG A 565 -14.94 -19.96 14.72
CA ARG A 565 -16.31 -20.36 15.06
C ARG A 565 -16.37 -21.60 15.96
N GLN A 566 -15.50 -22.59 15.75
CA GLN A 566 -15.47 -23.81 16.58
C GLN A 566 -14.94 -23.52 18.00
N TYR A 567 -13.82 -22.80 18.13
CA TYR A 567 -13.18 -22.52 19.43
C TYR A 567 -13.97 -21.58 20.35
N TYR A 568 -14.75 -20.67 19.76
CA TYR A 568 -15.67 -19.78 20.48
C TYR A 568 -17.09 -20.35 20.63
N GLU A 569 -17.31 -21.65 20.32
CA GLU A 569 -18.62 -22.32 20.39
C GLU A 569 -19.74 -21.56 19.64
N TYR A 570 -19.38 -20.96 18.51
CA TYR A 570 -20.28 -20.19 17.66
C TYR A 570 -21.31 -21.15 17.04
N LYS A 571 -22.53 -21.12 17.58
CA LYS A 571 -23.68 -21.85 17.03
C LYS A 571 -23.84 -21.48 15.55
N THR A 572 -23.90 -22.48 14.67
CA THR A 572 -24.17 -22.25 13.24
C THR A 572 -25.65 -21.96 13.00
N ASP A 573 -26.51 -22.62 13.76
CA ASP A 573 -27.96 -22.54 13.65
C ASP A 573 -28.49 -21.38 14.52
N ILE A 574 -28.00 -20.16 14.23
CA ILE A 574 -28.44 -18.96 14.92
C ILE A 574 -29.88 -18.66 14.52
N LYS A 575 -30.76 -18.53 15.51
CA LYS A 575 -32.07 -17.92 15.31
C LYS A 575 -31.85 -16.41 15.12
N GLU A 576 -32.04 -15.94 13.89
CA GLU A 576 -32.11 -14.52 13.56
C GLU A 576 -33.52 -14.00 13.90
N ASP A 577 -33.86 -14.05 15.18
CA ASP A 577 -35.19 -13.70 15.70
C ASP A 577 -35.28 -12.27 16.26
N VAL A 578 -34.23 -11.47 16.08
CA VAL A 578 -34.25 -10.02 16.28
C VAL A 578 -33.99 -9.31 14.94
N GLN A 579 -34.96 -8.52 14.47
CA GLN A 579 -34.80 -7.66 13.30
C GLN A 579 -34.19 -6.32 13.72
N PHE A 580 -33.28 -5.81 12.89
CA PHE A 580 -32.66 -4.49 13.01
C PHE A 580 -32.98 -3.68 11.75
N ASP A 581 -33.56 -2.50 11.91
CA ASP A 581 -33.80 -1.57 10.80
C ASP A 581 -33.08 -0.24 11.10
N LEU A 582 -32.05 0.12 10.33
CA LEU A 582 -31.43 1.44 10.36
C LEU A 582 -32.28 2.46 9.60
N TYR A 583 -32.48 3.62 10.19
CA TYR A 583 -33.01 4.79 9.51
C TYR A 583 -31.83 5.57 8.92
N GLU A 584 -31.55 5.32 7.64
CA GLU A 584 -30.58 6.06 6.84
C GLU A 584 -30.88 7.58 6.85
N LEU A 585 -29.83 8.40 6.87
CA LEU A 585 -29.95 9.85 6.81
C LEU A 585 -29.48 10.34 5.44
N GLU A 586 -30.37 10.79 4.54
CA GLU A 586 -29.91 11.30 3.24
C GLU A 586 -28.99 12.54 3.38
N LYS A 587 -29.37 13.48 4.26
CA LYS A 587 -28.67 14.74 4.50
C LYS A 587 -29.18 15.47 5.74
N ILE A 588 -28.36 16.39 6.26
CA ILE A 588 -28.75 17.32 7.34
C ILE A 588 -28.26 18.74 7.03
N GLU A 589 -28.92 19.77 7.55
CA GLU A 589 -28.43 21.15 7.47
C GLU A 589 -27.44 21.46 8.61
N VAL A 590 -26.32 22.13 8.30
CA VAL A 590 -25.37 22.59 9.32
C VAL A 590 -26.04 23.56 10.30
N GLY A 591 -25.90 23.28 11.59
CA GLY A 591 -26.57 24.02 12.66
C GLY A 591 -27.63 23.20 13.39
N GLN A 592 -28.24 22.22 12.70
CA GLN A 592 -29.23 21.33 13.30
C GLN A 592 -28.58 20.14 14.02
N PRO A 593 -29.15 19.63 15.13
CA PRO A 593 -28.81 18.31 15.64
C PRO A 593 -29.31 17.22 14.68
N PHE A 594 -28.68 16.05 14.71
CA PHE A 594 -29.14 14.88 13.96
C PHE A 594 -29.26 13.65 14.86
N GLN A 595 -30.05 12.67 14.40
CA GLN A 595 -30.33 11.44 15.14
C GLN A 595 -30.08 10.24 14.24
N VAL A 596 -29.09 9.41 14.60
CA VAL A 596 -28.98 8.06 14.06
C VAL A 596 -29.94 7.19 14.85
N LYS A 597 -30.84 6.48 14.17
CA LYS A 597 -31.86 5.64 14.79
C LYS A 597 -31.79 4.22 14.24
N VAL A 598 -31.66 3.25 15.13
CA VAL A 598 -31.83 1.82 14.83
C VAL A 598 -33.08 1.34 15.55
N VAL A 599 -33.99 0.72 14.82
CA VAL A 599 -35.16 0.03 15.39
C VAL A 599 -34.81 -1.42 15.59
N VAL A 600 -34.96 -1.91 16.83
CA VAL A 600 -34.67 -3.30 17.21
C VAL A 600 -35.97 -3.99 17.58
N ARG A 601 -36.35 -5.03 16.85
CA ARG A 601 -37.60 -5.79 17.03
C ARG A 601 -37.30 -7.23 17.38
N ASN A 602 -37.67 -7.67 18.58
CA ASN A 602 -37.66 -9.07 18.94
C ASN A 602 -38.89 -9.76 18.33
N GLN A 603 -38.70 -10.54 17.28
CA GLN A 603 -39.74 -11.34 16.63
C GLN A 603 -39.97 -12.69 17.33
N SER A 604 -39.19 -13.02 18.36
CA SER A 604 -39.35 -14.25 19.15
C SER A 604 -40.43 -14.13 20.23
N ASN A 605 -40.84 -15.30 20.76
CA ASN A 605 -41.71 -15.40 21.93
C ASN A 605 -40.93 -15.49 23.25
N GLU A 606 -39.61 -15.27 23.22
CA GLU A 606 -38.71 -15.31 24.36
C GLU A 606 -38.19 -13.90 24.69
N HIS A 607 -37.57 -13.72 25.85
CA HIS A 607 -36.77 -12.52 26.11
C HIS A 607 -35.46 -12.55 25.33
N ARG A 608 -35.00 -11.36 24.91
CA ARG A 608 -33.71 -11.17 24.23
C ARG A 608 -32.96 -10.00 24.87
N THR A 609 -31.69 -10.21 25.17
CA THR A 609 -30.78 -9.18 25.67
C THR A 609 -29.92 -8.71 24.50
N VAL A 610 -30.00 -7.42 24.18
CA VAL A 610 -29.33 -6.83 23.03
C VAL A 610 -28.32 -5.80 23.52
N SER A 611 -27.07 -5.96 23.10
CA SER A 611 -25.99 -4.99 23.23
C SER A 611 -25.83 -4.27 21.89
N THR A 612 -25.65 -2.96 21.89
CA THR A 612 -25.54 -2.14 20.68
C THR A 612 -24.46 -1.07 20.83
N SER A 613 -23.79 -0.73 19.74
CA SER A 613 -22.80 0.35 19.66
C SER A 613 -23.01 1.15 18.39
N LEU A 614 -23.44 2.39 18.55
CA LEU A 614 -23.62 3.36 17.47
C LEU A 614 -22.47 4.36 17.51
N THR A 615 -21.77 4.55 16.40
CA THR A 615 -20.67 5.51 16.26
C THR A 615 -20.93 6.44 15.08
N ALA A 616 -20.84 7.75 15.31
CA ALA A 616 -20.84 8.77 14.27
C ALA A 616 -19.44 9.39 14.17
N SER A 617 -18.89 9.47 12.96
CA SER A 617 -17.56 10.05 12.68
C SER A 617 -17.58 11.00 11.49
N SER A 618 -16.70 12.00 11.49
CA SER A 618 -16.40 12.80 10.31
C SER A 618 -15.34 12.11 9.45
N VAL A 619 -15.52 12.13 8.12
CA VAL A 619 -14.60 11.52 7.16
C VAL A 619 -14.32 12.49 6.01
N TYR A 620 -13.09 12.47 5.48
CA TYR A 620 -12.75 13.22 4.27
C TYR A 620 -13.34 12.53 3.03
N TYR A 621 -13.48 13.28 1.92
CA TYR A 621 -13.85 12.70 0.62
C TYR A 621 -12.87 11.61 0.13
N THR A 622 -11.63 11.62 0.63
CA THR A 622 -10.59 10.60 0.42
C THR A 622 -10.79 9.31 1.21
N SER A 623 -11.97 9.12 1.82
CA SER A 623 -12.30 7.98 2.68
C SER A 623 -11.50 7.90 3.98
N ILE A 624 -10.76 8.94 4.35
CA ILE A 624 -9.94 8.97 5.56
C ILE A 624 -10.79 9.34 6.78
N HIS A 625 -10.68 8.59 7.88
CA HIS A 625 -11.28 8.94 9.16
C HIS A 625 -10.59 10.18 9.76
N GLN A 626 -11.36 11.20 10.13
CA GLN A 626 -10.82 12.36 10.86
C GLN A 626 -11.03 12.22 12.36
N SER A 627 -12.29 12.10 12.78
CA SER A 627 -12.61 12.12 14.20
C SER A 627 -13.96 11.46 14.50
N THR A 628 -14.02 10.76 15.62
CA THR A 628 -15.30 10.31 16.19
C THR A 628 -16.03 11.54 16.76
N LEU A 629 -17.24 11.79 16.27
CA LEU A 629 -18.11 12.84 16.78
C LEU A 629 -18.68 12.42 18.12
N LYS A 630 -19.30 11.23 18.15
CA LYS A 630 -19.99 10.64 19.29
C LYS A 630 -20.06 9.12 19.14
N ARG A 631 -20.07 8.43 20.27
CA ARG A 631 -20.29 6.99 20.41
C ARG A 631 -21.35 6.77 21.50
N SER A 632 -22.22 5.79 21.32
CA SER A 632 -23.14 5.31 22.35
C SER A 632 -23.13 3.78 22.35
N ASP A 633 -22.67 3.22 23.46
CA ASP A 633 -22.72 1.79 23.75
C ASP A 633 -23.87 1.56 24.74
N SER A 634 -24.77 0.61 24.47
CA SER A 634 -25.94 0.37 25.31
C SER A 634 -26.40 -1.08 25.30
N LYS A 635 -26.84 -1.58 26.46
CA LYS A 635 -27.37 -2.94 26.65
C LYS A 635 -28.74 -2.90 27.32
N PHE A 636 -29.70 -3.62 26.73
CA PHE A 636 -31.09 -3.62 27.18
C PHE A 636 -31.77 -4.97 26.95
N LYS A 637 -32.92 -5.19 27.59
CA LYS A 637 -33.74 -6.40 27.44
C LYS A 637 -35.03 -6.08 26.69
N LEU A 638 -35.28 -6.83 25.63
CA LEU A 638 -36.55 -6.86 24.90
C LEU A 638 -37.43 -8.00 25.41
N GLY A 639 -38.71 -7.70 25.61
CA GLY A 639 -39.76 -8.69 25.79
C GLY A 639 -40.12 -9.41 24.47
N PRO A 640 -40.87 -10.52 24.56
CA PRO A 640 -41.49 -11.17 23.41
C PRO A 640 -42.26 -10.17 22.53
N GLN A 641 -42.07 -10.25 21.20
CA GLN A 641 -42.73 -9.34 20.22
C GLN A 641 -42.51 -7.83 20.46
N GLN A 642 -41.53 -7.43 21.28
CA GLN A 642 -41.29 -6.03 21.63
C GLN A 642 -40.38 -5.34 20.61
N GLN A 643 -40.65 -4.06 20.35
CA GLN A 643 -39.74 -3.12 19.67
C GLN A 643 -39.09 -2.17 20.68
N GLN A 644 -37.83 -1.81 20.46
CA GLN A 644 -37.17 -0.68 21.09
C GLN A 644 -36.36 0.12 20.06
N ASP A 645 -36.40 1.44 20.18
CA ASP A 645 -35.63 2.37 19.34
C ASP A 645 -34.32 2.74 20.06
N VAL A 646 -33.18 2.56 19.39
CA VAL A 646 -31.85 2.98 19.87
C VAL A 646 -31.44 4.23 19.09
N ILE A 647 -31.24 5.35 19.80
CA ILE A 647 -31.05 6.67 19.17
C ILE A 647 -29.76 7.33 19.66
N LEU A 648 -28.84 7.59 18.74
CA LEU A 648 -27.66 8.43 18.96
C LEU A 648 -27.97 9.85 18.45
N THR A 649 -28.28 10.77 19.37
CA THR A 649 -28.45 12.20 19.04
C THR A 649 -27.10 12.91 19.07
N VAL A 650 -26.68 13.51 17.97
CA VAL A 650 -25.46 14.31 17.85
C VAL A 650 -25.84 15.79 17.70
N GLN A 651 -25.41 16.61 18.65
CA GLN A 651 -25.72 18.03 18.74
C GLN A 651 -24.75 18.86 17.89
N PHE A 652 -25.17 20.06 17.45
CA PHE A 652 -24.34 20.95 16.64
C PHE A 652 -22.96 21.23 17.26
N ASN A 653 -22.92 21.48 18.57
CA ASN A 653 -21.68 21.72 19.32
C ASN A 653 -20.71 20.51 19.31
N GLU A 654 -21.20 19.29 19.12
CA GLU A 654 -20.40 18.05 19.07
C GLU A 654 -19.73 17.84 17.71
N TYR A 655 -20.32 18.34 16.61
CA TYR A 655 -19.83 18.10 15.25
C TYR A 655 -19.22 19.31 14.52
N TRP A 656 -19.62 20.56 14.79
CA TRP A 656 -19.25 21.68 13.90
C TRP A 656 -17.74 21.93 13.79
N LYS A 657 -16.98 21.79 14.89
CA LYS A 657 -15.50 21.91 14.89
C LYS A 657 -14.79 20.71 14.26
N LYS A 658 -15.53 19.62 14.02
CA LYS A 658 -15.07 18.35 13.45
C LYS A 658 -15.57 18.18 12.00
N LEU A 659 -16.20 19.21 11.41
CA LEU A 659 -16.54 19.20 9.99
C LEU A 659 -15.28 19.37 9.15
N VAL A 660 -15.13 18.51 8.14
CA VAL A 660 -14.02 18.54 7.17
C VAL A 660 -14.50 19.00 5.79
N GLU A 661 -13.56 19.15 4.87
CA GLU A 661 -13.86 19.37 3.45
C GLU A 661 -14.74 18.24 2.88
N GLY A 662 -15.80 18.61 2.16
CA GLY A 662 -16.86 17.69 1.73
C GLY A 662 -17.98 17.47 2.75
N CYS A 663 -17.80 17.80 4.03
CA CYS A 663 -18.84 17.66 5.08
C CYS A 663 -19.45 16.25 5.19
N LEU A 664 -18.68 15.21 4.87
CA LEU A 664 -19.11 13.83 4.92
C LEU A 664 -19.08 13.28 6.35
N MET A 665 -20.18 12.63 6.71
CA MET A 665 -20.35 11.86 7.93
C MET A 665 -20.40 10.39 7.59
N LYS A 666 -19.87 9.55 8.47
CA LYS A 666 -20.07 8.10 8.39
C LYS A 666 -20.50 7.53 9.73
N ILE A 667 -21.55 6.71 9.66
CA ILE A 667 -22.24 6.05 10.75
C ILE A 667 -21.88 4.58 10.72
N TYR A 668 -21.72 4.00 11.90
CA TYR A 668 -21.38 2.60 12.09
C TYR A 668 -22.19 2.03 13.24
N ILE A 669 -22.84 0.91 12.99
CA ILE A 669 -23.66 0.18 13.96
C ILE A 669 -23.11 -1.24 14.08
N ILE A 670 -22.92 -1.69 15.32
CA ILE A 670 -22.77 -3.10 15.65
C ILE A 670 -23.72 -3.44 16.80
N CYS A 671 -24.51 -4.50 16.63
CA CYS A 671 -25.46 -5.00 17.62
C CYS A 671 -25.24 -6.49 17.84
N ARG A 672 -25.46 -6.99 19.06
CA ARG A 672 -25.35 -8.41 19.41
C ARG A 672 -26.46 -8.84 20.37
N VAL A 673 -27.16 -9.91 20.02
CA VAL A 673 -28.15 -10.62 20.82
C VAL A 673 -27.42 -11.70 21.63
N GLU A 674 -27.52 -11.66 22.96
CA GLU A 674 -26.68 -12.51 23.82
C GLU A 674 -27.11 -13.98 23.81
N GLU A 675 -28.42 -14.26 23.80
CA GLU A 675 -28.96 -15.62 23.93
C GLU A 675 -28.78 -16.46 22.65
N THR A 676 -28.93 -15.83 21.48
CA THR A 676 -28.79 -16.49 20.16
C THR A 676 -27.39 -16.38 19.58
N GLY A 677 -26.62 -15.36 19.96
CA GLY A 677 -25.34 -15.00 19.33
C GLY A 677 -25.49 -14.21 18.02
N GLN A 678 -26.72 -13.88 17.62
CA GLN A 678 -27.00 -13.06 16.43
C GLN A 678 -26.30 -11.70 16.57
N THR A 679 -25.41 -11.38 15.64
CA THR A 679 -24.76 -10.07 15.54
C THR A 679 -25.22 -9.39 14.24
N TYR A 680 -25.40 -8.08 14.27
CA TYR A 680 -25.80 -7.24 13.15
C TYR A 680 -24.76 -6.12 12.99
N THR A 681 -24.41 -5.78 11.76
CA THR A 681 -23.41 -4.76 11.41
C THR A 681 -23.86 -4.01 10.18
N GLU A 682 -23.89 -2.68 10.25
CA GLU A 682 -24.33 -1.83 9.15
C GLU A 682 -23.63 -0.47 9.19
N GLU A 683 -23.50 0.17 8.03
CA GLU A 683 -22.88 1.47 7.86
C GLU A 683 -23.77 2.38 7.00
N ASP A 684 -23.81 3.67 7.30
CA ASP A 684 -24.50 4.71 6.51
C ASP A 684 -23.55 5.91 6.33
N ASP A 685 -23.65 6.63 5.21
CA ASP A 685 -22.78 7.79 4.92
C ASP A 685 -23.52 8.93 4.22
N PHE A 686 -23.44 10.13 4.80
CA PHE A 686 -24.28 11.27 4.43
C PHE A 686 -23.54 12.60 4.48
N VAL A 687 -24.14 13.65 3.89
CA VAL A 687 -23.54 14.99 3.79
C VAL A 687 -24.25 15.99 4.68
N VAL A 688 -23.47 16.81 5.39
CA VAL A 688 -23.97 18.03 6.05
C VAL A 688 -24.01 19.18 5.03
N GLU A 689 -25.20 19.55 4.58
CA GLU A 689 -25.40 20.69 3.68
C GLU A 689 -25.08 22.02 4.39
N LYS A 690 -24.29 22.86 3.71
CA LYS A 690 -24.03 24.24 4.11
C LYS A 690 -25.08 25.17 3.48
N PRO A 691 -25.56 26.21 4.17
CA PRO A 691 -26.47 27.18 3.58
C PRO A 691 -25.82 27.84 2.35
N LYS A 692 -26.60 27.98 1.28
CA LYS A 692 -26.12 28.59 0.03
C LYS A 692 -26.04 30.10 0.21
N LEU A 693 -24.83 30.65 0.17
CA LEU A 693 -24.63 32.10 0.08
C LEU A 693 -24.98 32.56 -1.34
N GLN A 694 -26.04 33.33 -1.50
CA GLN A 694 -26.29 34.06 -2.75
C GLN A 694 -25.38 35.29 -2.78
N VAL A 695 -24.49 35.34 -3.77
CA VAL A 695 -23.70 36.52 -4.11
C VAL A 695 -24.32 37.09 -5.39
N ALA A 696 -24.97 38.25 -5.26
CA ALA A 696 -25.63 38.99 -6.33
C ALA A 696 -24.81 40.23 -6.71
#